data_AF-A0A9E6AXV1-F1
#
_entry.id   AF-A0A9E6AXV1-F1
#
_cell.length_a   1.000
_cell.length_b   1.000
_cell.length_c   1.000
_cell.angle_alpha   90.00
_cell.angle_beta   90.00
_cell.angle_gamma   90.00
#
_symmetry.space_group_name_H-M   'P 1'
#
loop_
_entity.id
_entity.type
_entity.pdbx_description
1 polymer ?
#
loop_
_entity_poly.entity_id
_entity_poly.type
_entity_poly.pdbx_seq_one_letter_code
_entity_poly.pdbx_strand_id
1 'polypeptide(L)'
;MLRPRPRWVPLALAMVMATAVGGCGAGAQPPEAPAAAQESAPVDDNAVLAKRIGELPDLGSVYGALPPSVTTTLEKQIAALNDADRATLLDPEGVIARLRPLLYVVGGGGSPLALRALAFSPAAARELAEQAPGTLPVGASSWGPVVNQVSRRAARQLLARERLDYDREGEWSASQIDRVRRCAALLGQWELVDSAMALQLKNEPSMAHRLQAARRALQAVRIDEARWLLDLVDPEKPSQKVELARLRALQLSAESVQEVPAEPPEVSLAVAQARSHMRLQAFDSAEAWLKGIAPEAALRLDVAVLQARVASRDDLCPGIPSGTGTRALCAALWKAHWTRLGRGRSLELAWQSGQGRDALSAESYFGLRYVVPWMYGGASGQSLIEELAQLSQAASEVESLAPRFSGLRLSVDTLRSVLLASMQRESSQAIQVPQDQQDELVSRAIQELKKSPTPVASTAAALSVAAMLVQHRDLSSLLNSLPENMPPALARVGAELQLLSAIATDNQAMASKAKERLTEILLSPGTGEDRAEMVLALSEASFAMSRKPGDAEVLARVAERLLSSSNPPQLRLRAVLDRAGALQAIGDTTGAIESLEKIIADQTPPGPRDPRWDLYVLARSYLLILRGTSAGPAERREYRELLARYLDEVDAAGGAAPSVRAWTTAWSAQLRGSFRLNQRALGNMVGKQNARLMRAGTLPAGSINLSFRYTADGKLTNVVGVGSRLLPLRLP
;
A
#
# COMPACT_ATOMS: atom_id res chain seq x y z
N MET A 1 36.32 47.83 -11.02
CA MET A 1 37.15 46.61 -11.14
C MET A 1 36.26 45.56 -11.82
N LEU A 2 36.18 45.52 -13.16
CA LEU A 2 37.16 45.02 -14.15
C LEU A 2 37.39 43.51 -14.08
N ARG A 3 37.20 42.84 -15.24
CA ARG A 3 37.34 41.39 -15.48
C ARG A 3 38.81 41.01 -15.74
N PRO A 4 39.10 39.73 -15.99
CA PRO A 4 39.31 39.36 -17.40
C PRO A 4 38.53 38.11 -17.87
N ARG A 5 38.51 37.91 -19.20
CA ARG A 5 38.09 36.70 -19.91
C ARG A 5 39.31 36.09 -20.62
N PRO A 6 39.37 34.77 -20.87
CA PRO A 6 39.77 34.21 -22.16
C PRO A 6 38.51 34.04 -23.04
N ARG A 7 38.38 34.67 -24.22
CA ARG A 7 39.13 34.53 -25.49
C ARG A 7 38.77 33.25 -26.27
N TRP A 8 37.95 33.45 -27.29
CA TRP A 8 37.80 32.54 -28.43
C TRP A 8 39.03 32.64 -29.35
N VAL A 9 39.32 31.57 -30.08
CA VAL A 9 40.12 31.59 -31.32
C VAL A 9 39.39 30.71 -32.34
N PRO A 10 38.91 31.24 -33.47
CA PRO A 10 38.49 30.43 -34.60
C PRO A 10 39.70 30.04 -35.45
N LEU A 11 39.64 28.89 -36.12
CA LEU A 11 40.55 28.58 -37.22
C LEU A 11 39.79 27.84 -38.32
N ALA A 12 40.21 28.04 -39.57
CA ALA A 12 39.36 27.89 -40.73
C ALA A 12 39.81 26.76 -41.68
N LEU A 13 38.82 26.26 -42.43
CA LEU A 13 38.88 25.82 -43.83
C LEU A 13 40.08 24.97 -44.29
N ALA A 14 39.80 23.71 -44.64
CA ALA A 14 40.59 22.96 -45.61
C ALA A 14 39.65 22.28 -46.62
N MET A 15 39.51 22.85 -47.82
CA MET A 15 38.97 22.12 -48.97
C MET A 15 40.05 21.19 -49.52
N VAL A 16 39.68 19.96 -49.87
CA VAL A 16 40.39 19.17 -50.88
C VAL A 16 39.36 18.58 -51.84
N MET A 17 39.43 18.96 -53.11
CA MET A 17 38.70 18.28 -54.18
C MET A 17 39.57 17.14 -54.74
N ALA A 18 38.93 16.05 -55.14
CA ALA A 18 39.54 15.00 -55.94
C ALA A 18 38.52 14.44 -56.96
N THR A 19 38.56 14.97 -58.17
CA THR A 19 38.10 14.30 -59.40
C THR A 19 39.29 13.54 -60.02
N ALA A 20 39.17 12.59 -60.95
CA ALA A 20 38.01 11.76 -61.35
C ALA A 20 38.37 10.29 -61.02
N VAL A 21 38.20 9.19 -61.77
CA VAL A 21 37.75 8.75 -63.12
C VAL A 21 37.06 7.39 -62.87
N GLY A 22 36.03 6.87 -63.56
CA GLY A 22 35.45 7.12 -64.87
C GLY A 22 35.47 5.80 -65.66
N GLY A 23 34.31 5.20 -65.96
CA GLY A 23 34.22 3.87 -66.59
C GLY A 23 32.85 3.60 -67.19
N CYS A 24 32.80 3.39 -68.51
CA CYS A 24 31.56 3.12 -69.25
C CYS A 24 31.28 1.61 -69.33
N GLY A 25 30.03 1.19 -69.16
CA GLY A 25 29.65 -0.22 -69.27
C GLY A 25 28.14 -0.45 -69.38
N ALA A 26 27.69 -0.74 -70.61
CA ALA A 26 26.45 -1.45 -71.02
C ALA A 26 25.11 -1.14 -70.31
N GLY A 27 24.16 -0.69 -71.13
CA GLY A 27 22.74 -0.43 -70.84
C GLY A 27 22.02 -1.28 -69.79
N ALA A 28 21.40 -0.57 -68.85
CA ALA A 28 20.23 -1.01 -68.12
C ALA A 28 18.97 -0.34 -68.71
N GLN A 29 17.81 -1.01 -68.62
CA GLN A 29 16.52 -0.44 -69.00
C GLN A 29 16.16 0.77 -68.13
N PRO A 30 15.33 1.72 -68.60
CA PRO A 30 14.73 2.69 -67.70
C PRO A 30 13.97 1.93 -66.59
N PRO A 31 14.11 2.32 -65.31
CA PRO A 31 13.38 1.66 -64.24
C PRO A 31 11.88 1.85 -64.49
N GLU A 32 11.12 0.76 -64.42
CA GLU A 32 9.67 0.84 -64.35
C GLU A 32 9.29 1.75 -63.18
N ALA A 33 8.35 2.68 -63.40
CA ALA A 33 7.86 3.51 -62.32
C ALA A 33 7.35 2.60 -61.19
N PRO A 34 7.75 2.81 -59.92
CA PRO A 34 7.40 1.90 -58.84
C PRO A 34 5.89 1.76 -58.80
N ALA A 35 5.41 0.52 -59.00
CA ALA A 35 3.99 0.22 -59.06
C ALA A 35 3.31 0.84 -57.85
N ALA A 36 2.31 1.70 -58.10
CA ALA A 36 1.73 2.57 -57.09
C ALA A 36 1.37 1.74 -55.86
N ALA A 37 2.05 2.01 -54.74
CA ALA A 37 1.97 1.18 -53.55
C ALA A 37 0.50 1.09 -53.13
N GLN A 38 -0.09 -0.10 -53.26
CA GLN A 38 -1.48 -0.32 -52.89
C GLN A 38 -1.59 0.00 -51.40
N GLU A 39 -2.35 1.06 -51.06
CA GLU A 39 -2.66 1.38 -49.68
C GLU A 39 -3.38 0.18 -49.07
N SER A 40 -2.65 -0.58 -48.25
CA SER A 40 -3.19 -1.75 -47.57
C SER A 40 -4.38 -1.31 -46.75
N ALA A 41 -5.53 -1.94 -46.97
CA ALA A 41 -6.79 -1.58 -46.30
C ALA A 41 -6.56 -1.41 -44.78
N PRO A 42 -7.14 -0.37 -44.16
CA PRO A 42 -6.80 0.03 -42.79
C PRO A 42 -6.99 -1.15 -41.83
N VAL A 43 -5.91 -1.53 -41.17
CA VAL A 43 -5.88 -2.67 -40.27
C VAL A 43 -6.81 -2.40 -39.09
N ASP A 44 -7.78 -3.29 -38.87
CA ASP A 44 -8.62 -3.21 -37.68
C ASP A 44 -7.86 -3.74 -36.46
N ASP A 45 -7.33 -2.79 -35.67
CA ASP A 45 -6.69 -3.05 -34.39
C ASP A 45 -7.56 -3.86 -33.42
N ASN A 46 -8.90 -3.75 -33.52
CA ASN A 46 -9.82 -4.50 -32.66
C ASN A 46 -9.80 -6.01 -32.98
N ALA A 47 -9.95 -6.37 -34.26
CA ALA A 47 -9.82 -7.73 -34.74
C ALA A 47 -8.41 -8.29 -34.56
N VAL A 48 -7.36 -7.47 -34.71
CA VAL A 48 -5.97 -7.88 -34.41
C VAL A 48 -5.81 -8.23 -32.93
N LEU A 49 -6.38 -7.43 -32.02
CA LEU A 49 -6.34 -7.71 -30.57
C LEU A 49 -7.10 -9.00 -30.24
N ALA A 50 -8.31 -9.19 -30.80
CA ALA A 50 -9.13 -10.38 -30.61
C ALA A 50 -8.45 -11.65 -31.14
N LYS A 51 -7.86 -11.58 -32.33
CA LYS A 51 -7.07 -12.66 -32.93
C LYS A 51 -5.89 -13.06 -32.03
N ARG A 52 -5.09 -12.09 -31.57
CA ARG A 52 -3.96 -12.32 -30.66
C ARG A 52 -4.37 -12.98 -29.35
N ILE A 53 -5.55 -12.65 -28.80
CA ILE A 53 -6.13 -13.33 -27.62
C ILE A 53 -6.53 -14.78 -27.95
N GLY A 54 -7.03 -15.02 -29.16
CA GLY A 54 -7.36 -16.35 -29.66
C GLY A 54 -6.15 -17.28 -29.86
N GLU A 55 -5.02 -16.72 -30.27
CA GLU A 55 -3.77 -17.45 -30.53
C GLU A 55 -2.99 -17.82 -29.26
N LEU A 56 -3.39 -17.30 -28.09
CA LEU A 56 -2.78 -17.67 -26.81
C LEU A 56 -2.98 -19.17 -26.49
N PRO A 57 -1.95 -19.90 -26.03
CA PRO A 57 -2.10 -21.29 -25.62
C PRO A 57 -3.15 -21.41 -24.50
N ASP A 58 -3.91 -22.52 -24.50
CA ASP A 58 -4.72 -22.85 -23.33
C ASP A 58 -3.80 -23.28 -22.17
N LEU A 59 -4.18 -22.89 -20.96
CA LEU A 59 -3.53 -23.27 -19.72
C LEU A 59 -4.39 -24.23 -18.88
N GLY A 60 -5.59 -24.58 -19.36
CA GLY A 60 -6.56 -25.42 -18.68
C GLY A 60 -7.36 -24.67 -17.61
N SER A 61 -8.25 -25.40 -16.93
CA SER A 61 -9.11 -24.82 -15.89
C SER A 61 -8.33 -24.43 -14.63
N VAL A 62 -8.82 -23.41 -13.91
CA VAL A 62 -8.29 -23.03 -12.59
C VAL A 62 -8.42 -24.19 -11.58
N TYR A 63 -9.54 -24.92 -11.61
CA TYR A 63 -9.73 -26.15 -10.82
C TYR A 63 -8.55 -27.11 -10.99
N GLY A 64 -8.12 -27.36 -12.24
CA GLY A 64 -7.00 -28.24 -12.56
C GLY A 64 -5.60 -27.69 -12.23
N ALA A 65 -5.49 -26.55 -11.53
CA ALA A 65 -4.24 -26.07 -10.91
C ALA A 65 -4.17 -26.35 -9.40
N LEU A 66 -5.27 -26.81 -8.79
CA LEU A 66 -5.35 -27.11 -7.36
C LEU A 66 -4.82 -28.52 -7.07
N PRO A 67 -4.07 -28.73 -5.98
CA PRO A 67 -3.70 -30.08 -5.53
C PRO A 67 -4.95 -30.91 -5.17
N PRO A 68 -4.94 -32.24 -5.37
CA PRO A 68 -6.10 -33.10 -5.08
C PRO A 68 -6.62 -33.01 -3.63
N SER A 69 -5.74 -32.76 -2.66
CA SER A 69 -6.12 -32.53 -1.26
C SER A 69 -6.96 -31.26 -1.07
N VAL A 70 -6.75 -30.24 -1.91
CA VAL A 70 -7.52 -28.99 -1.91
C VAL A 70 -8.86 -29.19 -2.62
N THR A 71 -8.87 -29.82 -3.81
CA THR A 71 -10.12 -30.04 -4.54
C THR A 71 -11.11 -30.88 -3.72
N THR A 72 -10.67 -32.02 -3.18
CA THR A 72 -11.50 -32.86 -2.30
C THR A 72 -11.95 -32.16 -1.02
N THR A 73 -11.24 -31.14 -0.54
CA THR A 73 -11.67 -30.36 0.64
C THR A 73 -12.72 -29.31 0.28
N LEU A 74 -12.55 -28.61 -0.85
CA LEU A 74 -13.53 -27.64 -1.36
C LEU A 74 -14.81 -28.34 -1.85
N GLU A 75 -14.69 -29.49 -2.52
CA GLU A 75 -15.80 -30.36 -2.93
C GLU A 75 -16.64 -30.81 -1.73
N LYS A 76 -15.99 -31.22 -0.64
CA LYS A 76 -16.68 -31.54 0.63
C LYS A 76 -17.39 -30.34 1.25
N GLN A 77 -16.83 -29.14 1.14
CA GLN A 77 -17.51 -27.92 1.59
C GLN A 77 -18.75 -27.64 0.74
N ILE A 78 -18.66 -27.73 -0.59
CA ILE A 78 -19.79 -27.54 -1.52
C ILE A 78 -20.89 -28.60 -1.32
N ALA A 79 -20.49 -29.85 -1.05
CA ALA A 79 -21.41 -30.95 -0.75
C ALA A 79 -22.12 -30.81 0.60
N ALA A 80 -21.53 -30.06 1.55
CA ALA A 80 -22.13 -29.76 2.86
C ALA A 80 -23.05 -28.52 2.87
N LEU A 81 -23.06 -27.71 1.80
CA LEU A 81 -24.01 -26.61 1.64
C LEU A 81 -25.41 -27.14 1.29
N ASN A 82 -26.44 -26.54 1.90
CA ASN A 82 -27.82 -26.68 1.44
C ASN A 82 -28.04 -25.87 0.15
N ASP A 83 -29.20 -26.02 -0.49
CA ASP A 83 -29.48 -25.40 -1.78
C ASP A 83 -29.52 -23.86 -1.75
N ALA A 84 -29.91 -23.23 -0.63
CA ALA A 84 -29.93 -21.78 -0.49
C ALA A 84 -28.51 -21.20 -0.32
N ASP A 85 -27.66 -21.85 0.47
CA ASP A 85 -26.25 -21.50 0.59
C ASP A 85 -25.49 -21.78 -0.72
N ARG A 86 -25.86 -22.84 -1.46
CA ARG A 86 -25.29 -23.15 -2.78
C ARG A 86 -25.72 -22.13 -3.84
N ALA A 87 -26.97 -21.68 -3.83
CA ALA A 87 -27.43 -20.60 -4.70
C ALA A 87 -26.69 -19.28 -4.39
N THR A 88 -26.50 -18.97 -3.11
CA THR A 88 -25.76 -17.78 -2.64
C THR A 88 -24.26 -17.87 -2.91
N LEU A 89 -23.68 -19.08 -2.90
CA LEU A 89 -22.32 -19.35 -3.38
C LEU A 89 -22.19 -19.07 -4.88
N LEU A 90 -23.16 -19.48 -5.70
CA LEU A 90 -23.04 -19.42 -7.17
C LEU A 90 -23.51 -18.10 -7.80
N ASP A 91 -24.12 -17.20 -7.03
CA ASP A 91 -24.44 -15.82 -7.41
C ASP A 91 -23.22 -15.14 -8.10
N PRO A 92 -23.32 -14.74 -9.38
CA PRO A 92 -22.20 -14.17 -10.11
C PRO A 92 -21.83 -12.73 -9.68
N GLU A 93 -22.73 -12.00 -9.02
CA GLU A 93 -22.47 -10.67 -8.46
C GLU A 93 -22.19 -10.72 -6.94
N GLY A 94 -22.57 -11.82 -6.31
CA GLY A 94 -22.47 -12.08 -4.88
C GLY A 94 -21.08 -11.87 -4.28
N VAL A 95 -21.07 -11.36 -3.04
CA VAL A 95 -19.83 -11.03 -2.31
C VAL A 95 -18.93 -12.27 -2.14
N ILE A 96 -19.50 -13.47 -2.09
CA ILE A 96 -18.76 -14.75 -2.00
C ILE A 96 -17.85 -14.96 -3.20
N ALA A 97 -18.27 -14.59 -4.42
CA ALA A 97 -17.44 -14.66 -5.63
C ALA A 97 -16.16 -13.82 -5.54
N ARG A 98 -16.09 -12.82 -4.63
CA ARG A 98 -14.89 -12.02 -4.36
C ARG A 98 -14.10 -12.47 -3.13
N LEU A 99 -14.75 -13.08 -2.14
CA LEU A 99 -14.11 -13.47 -0.86
C LEU A 99 -13.62 -14.93 -0.83
N ARG A 100 -14.36 -15.85 -1.45
CA ARG A 100 -14.08 -17.28 -1.54
C ARG A 100 -14.09 -17.76 -3.01
N PRO A 101 -13.27 -17.14 -3.89
CA PRO A 101 -13.35 -17.37 -5.34
C PRO A 101 -12.88 -18.77 -5.78
N LEU A 102 -12.13 -19.52 -4.97
CA LEU A 102 -11.83 -20.93 -5.28
C LEU A 102 -13.05 -21.81 -4.99
N LEU A 103 -13.70 -21.68 -3.84
CA LEU A 103 -14.97 -22.39 -3.57
C LEU A 103 -16.02 -22.09 -4.64
N TYR A 104 -16.11 -20.82 -5.08
CA TYR A 104 -16.95 -20.38 -6.19
C TYR A 104 -16.66 -21.13 -7.50
N VAL A 105 -15.39 -21.18 -7.94
CA VAL A 105 -14.99 -21.84 -9.19
C VAL A 105 -15.08 -23.36 -9.10
N VAL A 106 -14.77 -23.98 -7.96
CA VAL A 106 -14.94 -25.42 -7.73
C VAL A 106 -16.42 -25.81 -7.72
N GLY A 107 -17.31 -24.91 -7.30
CA GLY A 107 -18.77 -25.08 -7.42
C GLY A 107 -19.32 -24.97 -8.85
N GLY A 108 -18.48 -24.71 -9.86
CA GLY A 108 -18.87 -24.51 -11.25
C GLY A 108 -19.12 -23.05 -11.65
N GLY A 109 -18.88 -22.09 -10.75
CA GLY A 109 -19.08 -20.67 -11.00
C GLY A 109 -18.06 -20.06 -11.99
N GLY A 110 -18.54 -19.19 -12.90
CA GLY A 110 -17.74 -18.59 -13.98
C GLY A 110 -17.68 -17.04 -14.01
N SER A 111 -18.10 -16.35 -12.94
CA SER A 111 -18.11 -14.88 -12.86
C SER A 111 -16.75 -14.22 -13.12
N PRO A 112 -16.70 -13.08 -13.85
CA PRO A 112 -15.47 -12.30 -14.02
C PRO A 112 -14.92 -11.76 -12.70
N LEU A 113 -15.78 -11.56 -11.69
CA LEU A 113 -15.37 -11.09 -10.36
C LEU A 113 -14.48 -12.11 -9.65
N ALA A 114 -14.82 -13.39 -9.74
CA ALA A 114 -14.02 -14.49 -9.19
C ALA A 114 -12.69 -14.64 -9.94
N LEU A 115 -12.72 -14.70 -11.27
CA LEU A 115 -11.50 -14.78 -12.08
C LEU A 115 -10.56 -13.59 -11.82
N ARG A 116 -11.09 -12.37 -11.70
CA ARG A 116 -10.32 -11.18 -11.35
C ARG A 116 -9.76 -11.24 -9.92
N ALA A 117 -10.51 -11.78 -8.96
CA ALA A 117 -10.05 -11.96 -7.58
C ALA A 117 -8.91 -12.99 -7.49
N LEU A 118 -8.94 -14.04 -8.31
CA LEU A 118 -7.91 -15.07 -8.39
C LEU A 118 -6.64 -14.58 -9.13
N ALA A 119 -6.83 -13.80 -10.19
CA ALA A 119 -5.72 -13.27 -11.00
C ALA A 119 -4.98 -12.10 -10.34
N PHE A 120 -5.65 -11.22 -9.58
CA PHE A 120 -5.10 -9.93 -9.15
C PHE A 120 -5.31 -9.58 -7.67
N SER A 121 -5.65 -10.55 -6.81
CA SER A 121 -5.85 -10.29 -5.37
C SER A 121 -5.36 -11.45 -4.50
N PRO A 122 -5.13 -11.23 -3.19
CA PRO A 122 -4.66 -12.27 -2.29
C PRO A 122 -5.75 -13.29 -1.91
N ALA A 123 -6.96 -13.22 -2.47
CA ALA A 123 -8.08 -14.11 -2.11
C ALA A 123 -7.72 -15.60 -2.30
N ALA A 124 -7.14 -15.98 -3.45
CA ALA A 124 -6.67 -17.35 -3.70
C ALA A 124 -5.70 -17.83 -2.61
N ALA A 125 -4.72 -17.00 -2.25
CA ALA A 125 -3.70 -17.32 -1.26
C ALA A 125 -4.18 -17.28 0.20
N ARG A 126 -5.33 -16.66 0.50
CA ARG A 126 -6.03 -16.77 1.79
C ARG A 126 -6.79 -18.08 1.85
N GLU A 127 -7.61 -18.35 0.84
CA GLU A 127 -8.49 -19.51 0.79
C GLU A 127 -7.70 -20.83 0.74
N LEU A 128 -6.56 -20.87 0.03
CA LEU A 128 -5.62 -22.00 0.09
C LEU A 128 -5.00 -22.20 1.48
N ALA A 129 -4.72 -21.13 2.22
CA ALA A 129 -4.21 -21.22 3.58
C ALA A 129 -5.29 -21.70 4.57
N GLU A 130 -6.57 -21.40 4.30
CA GLU A 130 -7.72 -21.95 5.04
C GLU A 130 -7.94 -23.45 4.77
N GLN A 131 -7.51 -23.98 3.61
CA GLN A 131 -7.60 -25.43 3.31
C GLN A 131 -6.41 -26.24 3.86
N ALA A 132 -5.39 -25.60 4.43
CA ALA A 132 -4.21 -26.29 4.94
C ALA A 132 -4.49 -26.86 6.36
N PRO A 133 -4.33 -28.18 6.61
CA PRO A 133 -4.53 -28.74 7.93
C PRO A 133 -3.42 -28.32 8.90
N GLY A 134 -3.67 -27.26 9.67
CA GLY A 134 -2.77 -26.74 10.71
C GLY A 134 -2.26 -25.32 10.44
N THR A 135 -1.61 -24.72 11.44
CA THR A 135 -1.16 -23.32 11.46
C THR A 135 0.07 -23.05 10.58
N LEU A 136 -0.08 -23.22 9.25
CA LEU A 136 0.96 -23.04 8.23
C LEU A 136 2.37 -23.60 8.56
N PRO A 137 2.52 -24.84 9.09
CA PRO A 137 3.83 -25.39 9.41
C PRO A 137 4.50 -25.99 8.16
N VAL A 138 5.84 -25.91 8.12
CA VAL A 138 6.76 -26.72 7.27
C VAL A 138 6.21 -27.13 5.90
N GLY A 139 5.80 -26.14 5.09
CA GLY A 139 5.22 -26.43 3.78
C GLY A 139 4.88 -25.21 2.93
N ALA A 140 4.62 -24.05 3.54
CA ALA A 140 4.05 -22.87 2.86
C ALA A 140 4.74 -22.42 1.56
N SER A 141 6.03 -22.72 1.34
CA SER A 141 6.72 -22.46 0.07
C SER A 141 6.22 -23.29 -1.13
N SER A 142 5.49 -24.41 -0.93
CA SER A 142 4.87 -25.19 -2.01
C SER A 142 3.60 -24.54 -2.58
N TRP A 143 2.95 -23.66 -1.82
CA TRP A 143 1.77 -22.92 -2.29
C TRP A 143 2.12 -21.82 -3.31
N GLY A 144 3.37 -21.37 -3.39
CA GLY A 144 3.79 -20.35 -4.36
C GLY A 144 3.50 -20.73 -5.82
N PRO A 145 4.02 -21.88 -6.30
CA PRO A 145 3.67 -22.43 -7.61
C PRO A 145 2.17 -22.61 -7.84
N VAL A 146 1.41 -23.05 -6.82
CA VAL A 146 -0.05 -23.24 -6.91
C VAL A 146 -0.78 -21.91 -7.13
N VAL A 147 -0.49 -20.90 -6.30
CA VAL A 147 -1.07 -19.55 -6.44
C VAL A 147 -0.75 -18.95 -7.81
N ASN A 148 0.51 -19.06 -8.25
CA ASN A 148 0.92 -18.57 -9.57
C ASN A 148 0.16 -19.26 -10.72
N GLN A 149 0.03 -20.60 -10.69
CA GLN A 149 -0.76 -21.32 -11.69
C GLN A 149 -2.25 -20.93 -11.66
N VAL A 150 -2.85 -20.83 -10.47
CA VAL A 150 -4.24 -20.36 -10.28
C VAL A 150 -4.43 -18.97 -10.90
N SER A 151 -3.57 -18.00 -10.57
CA SER A 151 -3.68 -16.63 -11.08
C SER A 151 -3.45 -16.54 -12.59
N ARG A 152 -2.50 -17.30 -13.16
CA ARG A 152 -2.27 -17.35 -14.61
C ARG A 152 -3.43 -17.99 -15.36
N ARG A 153 -3.98 -19.12 -14.88
CA ARG A 153 -5.16 -19.74 -15.50
C ARG A 153 -6.40 -18.84 -15.39
N ALA A 154 -6.61 -18.17 -14.26
CA ALA A 154 -7.70 -17.23 -14.09
C ALA A 154 -7.59 -16.04 -15.06
N ALA A 155 -6.38 -15.50 -15.28
CA ALA A 155 -6.15 -14.46 -16.28
C ALA A 155 -6.35 -14.95 -17.73
N ARG A 156 -5.96 -16.20 -18.06
CA ARG A 156 -6.20 -16.80 -19.38
C ARG A 156 -7.67 -17.06 -19.67
N GLN A 157 -8.43 -17.49 -18.65
CA GLN A 157 -9.89 -17.65 -18.73
C GLN A 157 -10.61 -16.30 -18.83
N LEU A 158 -10.15 -15.29 -18.08
CA LEU A 158 -10.70 -13.94 -18.18
C LEU A 158 -10.49 -13.39 -19.60
N LEU A 159 -9.29 -13.48 -20.17
CA LEU A 159 -9.02 -13.11 -21.57
C LEU A 159 -9.91 -13.84 -22.58
N ALA A 160 -10.13 -15.15 -22.41
CA ALA A 160 -11.04 -15.90 -23.28
C ALA A 160 -12.47 -15.33 -23.23
N ARG A 161 -12.92 -14.88 -22.05
CA ARG A 161 -14.23 -14.26 -21.86
C ARG A 161 -14.29 -12.84 -22.42
N GLU A 162 -13.30 -11.98 -22.17
CA GLU A 162 -13.24 -10.64 -22.77
C GLU A 162 -13.33 -10.72 -24.31
N ARG A 163 -12.68 -11.74 -24.92
CA ARG A 163 -12.83 -12.02 -26.36
C ARG A 163 -14.24 -12.47 -26.74
N LEU A 164 -14.88 -13.39 -26.00
CA LEU A 164 -16.25 -13.82 -26.29
C LEU A 164 -17.29 -12.69 -26.15
N ASP A 165 -16.99 -11.68 -25.34
CA ASP A 165 -17.81 -10.48 -25.23
C ASP A 165 -17.52 -9.53 -26.42
N TYR A 166 -16.26 -9.34 -26.84
CA TYR A 166 -15.92 -8.66 -28.11
C TYR A 166 -16.53 -9.32 -29.36
N ASP A 167 -16.47 -10.66 -29.46
CA ASP A 167 -17.03 -11.45 -30.58
C ASP A 167 -18.58 -11.28 -30.70
N ARG A 168 -19.23 -10.60 -29.73
CA ARG A 168 -20.65 -10.18 -29.74
C ARG A 168 -20.84 -8.67 -29.94
N GLU A 169 -19.99 -7.87 -29.29
CA GLU A 169 -20.13 -6.39 -29.24
C GLU A 169 -19.47 -5.70 -30.45
N GLY A 170 -18.49 -6.32 -31.11
CA GLY A 170 -17.77 -5.80 -32.27
C GLY A 170 -16.70 -4.75 -31.96
N GLU A 171 -16.70 -4.18 -30.75
CA GLU A 171 -15.77 -3.13 -30.30
C GLU A 171 -15.20 -3.43 -28.91
N TRP A 172 -14.07 -2.81 -28.57
CA TRP A 172 -13.44 -2.92 -27.24
C TRP A 172 -13.64 -1.66 -26.40
N SER A 173 -14.43 -1.74 -25.31
CA SER A 173 -14.48 -0.66 -24.32
C SER A 173 -13.14 -0.49 -23.61
N ALA A 174 -12.83 0.75 -23.17
CA ALA A 174 -11.64 1.03 -22.36
C ALA A 174 -11.51 0.12 -21.12
N SER A 175 -12.65 -0.35 -20.58
CA SER A 175 -12.68 -1.27 -19.44
C SER A 175 -12.23 -2.69 -19.80
N GLN A 176 -12.57 -3.20 -20.99
CA GLN A 176 -12.09 -4.48 -21.51
C GLN A 176 -10.60 -4.38 -21.85
N ILE A 177 -10.19 -3.31 -22.55
CA ILE A 177 -8.78 -3.08 -22.94
C ILE A 177 -7.85 -3.09 -21.71
N ASP A 178 -8.21 -2.38 -20.63
CA ASP A 178 -7.42 -2.36 -19.39
C ASP A 178 -7.44 -3.70 -18.63
N ARG A 179 -8.47 -4.55 -18.81
CA ARG A 179 -8.47 -5.95 -18.31
C ARG A 179 -7.59 -6.85 -19.16
N VAL A 180 -7.68 -6.78 -20.49
CA VAL A 180 -6.82 -7.50 -21.45
C VAL A 180 -5.36 -7.21 -21.16
N ARG A 181 -4.99 -5.93 -21.08
CA ARG A 181 -3.64 -5.44 -20.78
C ARG A 181 -3.06 -6.01 -19.48
N ARG A 182 -3.85 -6.02 -18.38
CA ARG A 182 -3.41 -6.61 -17.10
C ARG A 182 -3.23 -8.13 -17.16
N CYS A 183 -4.13 -8.83 -17.84
CA CYS A 183 -4.03 -10.29 -17.99
C CYS A 183 -2.84 -10.68 -18.86
N ALA A 184 -2.63 -9.96 -19.97
CA ALA A 184 -1.48 -10.14 -20.85
C ALA A 184 -0.15 -9.94 -20.10
N ALA A 185 -0.02 -8.88 -19.31
CA ALA A 185 1.16 -8.63 -18.48
C ALA A 185 1.42 -9.76 -17.47
N LEU A 186 0.39 -10.24 -16.76
CA LEU A 186 0.50 -11.35 -15.80
C LEU A 186 0.87 -12.69 -16.48
N LEU A 187 0.48 -12.88 -17.75
CA LEU A 187 0.85 -14.04 -18.54
C LEU A 187 2.24 -13.96 -19.19
N GLY A 188 2.88 -12.78 -19.20
CA GLY A 188 4.13 -12.49 -19.91
C GLY A 188 3.96 -12.18 -21.40
N GLN A 189 2.73 -11.90 -21.84
CA GLN A 189 2.35 -11.71 -23.24
C GLN A 189 2.51 -10.25 -23.67
N TRP A 190 3.76 -9.79 -23.74
CA TRP A 190 4.09 -8.37 -23.91
C TRP A 190 3.61 -7.76 -25.23
N GLU A 191 3.57 -8.52 -26.32
CA GLU A 191 2.99 -8.04 -27.58
C GLU A 191 1.49 -7.73 -27.47
N LEU A 192 0.77 -8.48 -26.64
CA LEU A 192 -0.66 -8.27 -26.38
C LEU A 192 -0.88 -7.08 -25.43
N VAL A 193 0.05 -6.82 -24.51
CA VAL A 193 0.09 -5.57 -23.72
C VAL A 193 0.26 -4.37 -24.65
N ASP A 194 1.20 -4.46 -25.61
CA ASP A 194 1.54 -3.36 -26.52
C ASP A 194 0.40 -3.08 -27.51
N SER A 195 -0.24 -4.12 -28.08
CA SER A 195 -1.47 -3.96 -28.88
C SER A 195 -2.62 -3.34 -28.09
N ALA A 196 -2.87 -3.80 -26.85
CA ALA A 196 -3.93 -3.25 -26.02
C ALA A 196 -3.68 -1.76 -25.70
N MET A 197 -2.42 -1.37 -25.48
CA MET A 197 -2.06 0.02 -25.20
C MET A 197 -2.11 0.93 -26.44
N ALA A 198 -1.80 0.42 -27.63
CA ALA A 198 -2.01 1.15 -28.89
C ALA A 198 -3.50 1.44 -29.12
N LEU A 199 -4.36 0.43 -28.94
CA LEU A 199 -5.81 0.60 -29.03
C LEU A 199 -6.36 1.54 -27.94
N GLN A 200 -5.83 1.46 -26.70
CA GLN A 200 -6.18 2.37 -25.61
C GLN A 200 -5.84 3.84 -25.93
N LEU A 201 -4.70 4.10 -26.59
CA LEU A 201 -4.32 5.43 -27.06
C LEU A 201 -5.19 5.92 -28.22
N LYS A 202 -5.56 5.04 -29.16
CA LYS A 202 -6.43 5.35 -30.31
C LYS A 202 -7.83 5.74 -29.85
N ASN A 203 -8.41 4.98 -28.92
CA ASN A 203 -9.77 5.17 -28.44
C ASN A 203 -9.87 6.28 -27.37
N GLU A 204 -8.85 6.44 -26.53
CA GLU A 204 -8.79 7.50 -25.50
C GLU A 204 -7.36 8.05 -25.36
N PRO A 205 -6.97 9.11 -26.12
CA PRO A 205 -5.60 9.64 -26.15
C PRO A 205 -5.20 10.48 -24.90
N SER A 206 -5.57 9.99 -23.70
CA SER A 206 -5.34 10.63 -22.41
C SER A 206 -3.86 10.73 -22.05
N MET A 207 -3.51 11.73 -21.24
CA MET A 207 -2.12 11.93 -20.80
C MET A 207 -1.58 10.76 -19.98
N ALA A 208 -2.45 10.07 -19.23
CA ALA A 208 -2.07 8.87 -18.48
C ALA A 208 -1.71 7.71 -19.42
N HIS A 209 -2.45 7.55 -20.53
CA HIS A 209 -2.17 6.53 -21.54
C HIS A 209 -0.87 6.84 -22.30
N ARG A 210 -0.61 8.11 -22.64
CA ARG A 210 0.68 8.55 -23.27
C ARG A 210 1.88 8.25 -22.36
N LEU A 211 1.83 8.64 -21.10
CA LEU A 211 2.89 8.37 -20.12
C LEU A 211 3.11 6.86 -19.90
N GLN A 212 2.04 6.06 -19.88
CA GLN A 212 2.13 4.60 -19.77
C GLN A 212 2.77 3.98 -21.02
N ALA A 213 2.39 4.44 -22.22
CA ALA A 213 2.96 3.98 -23.49
C ALA A 213 4.43 4.37 -23.63
N ALA A 214 4.81 5.61 -23.30
CA ALA A 214 6.20 6.05 -23.27
C ALA A 214 7.05 5.15 -22.34
N ARG A 215 6.56 4.83 -21.13
CA ARG A 215 7.24 3.89 -20.24
C ARG A 215 7.44 2.52 -20.90
N ARG A 216 6.43 2.00 -21.58
CA ARG A 216 6.45 0.67 -22.19
C ARG A 216 7.35 0.60 -23.43
N ALA A 217 7.34 1.64 -24.26
CA ALA A 217 8.28 1.82 -25.36
C ALA A 217 9.73 1.85 -24.84
N LEU A 218 10.02 2.59 -23.76
CA LEU A 218 11.35 2.58 -23.12
C LEU A 218 11.76 1.20 -22.60
N GLN A 219 10.86 0.47 -21.93
CA GLN A 219 11.13 -0.91 -21.50
C GLN A 219 11.44 -1.87 -22.67
N ALA A 220 10.87 -1.61 -23.84
CA ALA A 220 11.17 -2.32 -25.09
C ALA A 220 12.37 -1.72 -25.87
N VAL A 221 13.09 -0.74 -25.29
CA VAL A 221 14.20 0.02 -25.91
C VAL A 221 13.79 0.70 -27.24
N ARG A 222 12.50 1.00 -27.41
CA ARG A 222 11.90 1.77 -28.52
C ARG A 222 12.01 3.28 -28.21
N ILE A 223 13.23 3.80 -28.24
CA ILE A 223 13.57 5.12 -27.69
C ILE A 223 12.87 6.26 -28.44
N ASP A 224 12.83 6.25 -29.78
CA ASP A 224 12.26 7.36 -30.55
C ASP A 224 10.73 7.44 -30.48
N GLU A 225 10.05 6.29 -30.40
CA GLU A 225 8.63 6.21 -30.08
C GLU A 225 8.34 6.78 -28.69
N ALA A 226 9.19 6.47 -27.71
CA ALA A 226 9.06 7.05 -26.37
C ALA A 226 9.31 8.56 -26.35
N ARG A 227 10.30 9.06 -27.10
CA ARG A 227 10.56 10.51 -27.25
C ARG A 227 9.33 11.20 -27.84
N TRP A 228 8.81 10.71 -28.97
CA TRP A 228 7.59 11.23 -29.59
C TRP A 228 6.38 11.23 -28.63
N LEU A 229 6.16 10.13 -27.88
CA LEU A 229 5.10 10.06 -26.87
C LEU A 229 5.30 11.02 -25.68
N LEU A 230 6.55 11.36 -25.34
CA LEU A 230 6.91 12.29 -24.26
C LEU A 230 6.84 13.76 -24.68
N ASP A 231 7.19 14.08 -25.94
CA ASP A 231 7.07 15.43 -26.50
C ASP A 231 5.60 15.83 -26.66
N LEU A 232 4.70 14.86 -26.75
CA LEU A 232 3.24 15.01 -26.67
C LEU A 232 2.70 15.14 -25.23
N VAL A 233 3.54 15.32 -24.21
CA VAL A 233 3.14 15.53 -22.81
C VAL A 233 3.41 16.96 -22.35
N ASP A 234 2.34 17.74 -22.17
CA ASP A 234 2.40 18.99 -21.45
C ASP A 234 2.65 18.74 -19.93
N PRO A 235 3.73 19.31 -19.35
CA PRO A 235 4.12 19.06 -17.97
C PRO A 235 3.36 19.87 -16.90
N GLU A 236 2.25 20.58 -17.19
CA GLU A 236 1.62 21.52 -16.24
C GLU A 236 1.49 21.01 -14.79
N LYS A 237 0.91 19.81 -14.56
CA LYS A 237 0.52 19.36 -13.22
C LYS A 237 1.72 18.76 -12.45
N PRO A 238 1.90 19.05 -11.16
CA PRO A 238 3.04 18.55 -10.37
C PRO A 238 3.22 17.01 -10.39
N SER A 239 2.13 16.25 -10.45
CA SER A 239 2.16 14.78 -10.58
C SER A 239 2.73 14.32 -11.93
N GLN A 240 2.45 15.03 -13.01
CA GLN A 240 3.01 14.78 -14.34
C GLN A 240 4.52 15.10 -14.35
N LYS A 241 4.95 16.20 -13.72
CA LYS A 241 6.38 16.56 -13.60
C LYS A 241 7.21 15.46 -12.91
N VAL A 242 6.68 14.87 -11.84
CA VAL A 242 7.34 13.75 -11.13
C VAL A 242 7.40 12.49 -12.00
N GLU A 243 6.35 12.18 -12.78
CA GLU A 243 6.37 11.00 -13.65
C GLU A 243 7.27 11.21 -14.88
N LEU A 244 7.23 12.37 -15.52
CA LEU A 244 8.17 12.74 -16.60
C LEU A 244 9.63 12.64 -16.16
N ALA A 245 9.96 13.06 -14.93
CA ALA A 245 11.31 12.90 -14.40
C ALA A 245 11.73 11.42 -14.27
N ARG A 246 10.80 10.51 -13.92
CA ARG A 246 11.04 9.07 -13.90
C ARG A 246 11.21 8.50 -15.32
N LEU A 247 10.38 8.92 -16.27
CA LEU A 247 10.46 8.45 -17.65
C LEU A 247 11.74 8.94 -18.34
N ARG A 248 12.21 10.16 -18.07
CA ARG A 248 13.53 10.65 -18.52
C ARG A 248 14.69 9.86 -17.89
N ALA A 249 14.60 9.50 -16.61
CA ALA A 249 15.60 8.61 -15.98
C ALA A 249 15.58 7.18 -16.55
N LEU A 250 14.41 6.70 -17.00
CA LEU A 250 14.26 5.43 -17.71
C LEU A 250 14.80 5.53 -19.15
N GLN A 251 14.61 6.67 -19.83
CA GLN A 251 15.13 6.96 -21.16
C GLN A 251 16.66 6.92 -21.17
N LEU A 252 17.32 7.63 -20.24
CA LEU A 252 18.77 7.56 -20.07
C LEU A 252 19.27 6.12 -19.81
N SER A 253 18.43 5.29 -19.17
CA SER A 253 18.76 3.87 -18.94
C SER A 253 18.61 3.04 -20.22
N ALA A 254 17.62 3.33 -21.07
CA ALA A 254 17.45 2.70 -22.39
C ALA A 254 18.56 3.11 -23.37
N GLU A 255 18.92 4.39 -23.40
CA GLU A 255 20.02 4.95 -24.19
C GLU A 255 21.34 4.27 -23.82
N SER A 256 21.66 4.15 -22.52
CA SER A 256 22.88 3.46 -22.05
C SER A 256 22.98 1.97 -22.43
N VAL A 257 21.86 1.31 -22.75
CA VAL A 257 21.81 -0.12 -23.11
C VAL A 257 22.06 -0.36 -24.61
N GLN A 258 21.90 0.67 -25.46
CA GLN A 258 22.27 0.57 -26.87
C GLN A 258 23.80 0.70 -27.08
N GLU A 259 24.50 1.38 -26.17
CA GLU A 259 25.95 1.55 -26.17
C GLU A 259 26.68 0.32 -25.60
N VAL A 260 26.71 -0.78 -26.37
CA VAL A 260 27.42 -2.02 -26.01
C VAL A 260 28.87 -1.98 -26.52
N PRO A 261 29.89 -1.94 -25.65
CA PRO A 261 31.29 -2.00 -26.08
C PRO A 261 31.71 -3.44 -26.45
N ALA A 262 32.74 -3.55 -27.30
CA ALA A 262 33.20 -4.81 -27.87
C ALA A 262 34.14 -5.65 -26.97
N GLU A 263 34.56 -5.11 -25.82
CA GLU A 263 35.50 -5.75 -24.90
C GLU A 263 34.80 -6.39 -23.68
N PRO A 264 35.39 -7.41 -23.03
CA PRO A 264 34.84 -7.96 -21.79
C PRO A 264 34.69 -6.86 -20.74
N PRO A 265 33.49 -6.66 -20.16
CA PRO A 265 33.20 -5.47 -19.39
C PRO A 265 33.95 -5.45 -18.06
N GLU A 266 34.53 -4.30 -17.73
CA GLU A 266 34.98 -3.98 -16.37
C GLU A 266 33.81 -4.15 -15.38
N VAL A 267 34.08 -4.57 -14.14
CA VAL A 267 33.05 -4.82 -13.13
C VAL A 267 32.11 -3.63 -12.95
N SER A 268 32.65 -2.40 -12.97
CA SER A 268 31.86 -1.16 -12.88
C SER A 268 30.87 -0.99 -14.04
N LEU A 269 31.28 -1.34 -15.27
CA LEU A 269 30.44 -1.29 -16.46
C LEU A 269 29.36 -2.39 -16.44
N ALA A 270 29.71 -3.63 -16.08
CA ALA A 270 28.74 -4.71 -15.97
C ALA A 270 27.69 -4.43 -14.87
N VAL A 271 28.09 -3.82 -13.74
CA VAL A 271 27.20 -3.29 -12.71
C VAL A 271 26.28 -2.18 -13.25
N ALA A 272 26.81 -1.25 -14.06
CA ALA A 272 26.01 -0.19 -14.67
C ALA A 272 24.98 -0.73 -15.68
N GLN A 273 25.39 -1.62 -16.59
CA GLN A 273 24.50 -2.22 -17.58
C GLN A 273 23.41 -3.08 -16.93
N ALA A 274 23.76 -3.91 -15.94
CA ALA A 274 22.77 -4.66 -15.17
C ALA A 274 21.75 -3.74 -14.46
N ARG A 275 22.20 -2.60 -13.90
CA ARG A 275 21.32 -1.58 -13.31
C ARG A 275 20.37 -0.96 -14.34
N SER A 276 20.84 -0.66 -15.54
CA SER A 276 20.00 -0.13 -16.62
C SER A 276 18.98 -1.17 -17.10
N HIS A 277 19.39 -2.41 -17.41
CA HIS A 277 18.48 -3.49 -17.78
C HIS A 277 17.42 -3.78 -16.72
N MET A 278 17.76 -3.77 -15.42
CA MET A 278 16.77 -3.93 -14.35
C MET A 278 15.73 -2.81 -14.30
N ARG A 279 16.13 -1.53 -14.51
CA ARG A 279 15.17 -0.41 -14.59
C ARG A 279 14.19 -0.59 -15.75
N LEU A 280 14.67 -1.16 -16.86
CA LEU A 280 13.87 -1.50 -18.04
C LEU A 280 13.04 -2.79 -17.87
N GLN A 281 13.16 -3.48 -16.72
CA GLN A 281 12.56 -4.78 -16.41
C GLN A 281 13.07 -5.95 -17.31
N ALA A 282 14.21 -5.75 -17.97
CA ALA A 282 14.91 -6.75 -18.77
C ALA A 282 15.80 -7.66 -17.90
N PHE A 283 15.19 -8.37 -16.95
CA PHE A 283 15.92 -9.14 -15.93
C PHE A 283 16.85 -10.22 -16.50
N ASP A 284 16.45 -10.88 -17.59
CA ASP A 284 17.25 -11.95 -18.19
C ASP A 284 18.52 -11.40 -18.88
N SER A 285 18.44 -10.18 -19.44
CA SER A 285 19.61 -9.43 -19.91
C SER A 285 20.50 -8.98 -18.75
N ALA A 286 19.92 -8.52 -17.64
CA ALA A 286 20.68 -8.19 -16.44
C ALA A 286 21.40 -9.41 -15.84
N GLU A 287 20.79 -10.60 -15.86
CA GLU A 287 21.45 -11.84 -15.43
C GLU A 287 22.65 -12.19 -16.34
N ALA A 288 22.52 -11.98 -17.65
CA ALA A 288 23.62 -12.20 -18.59
C ALA A 288 24.86 -11.33 -18.29
N TRP A 289 24.67 -10.02 -18.01
CA TRP A 289 25.76 -9.13 -17.59
C TRP A 289 26.38 -9.55 -16.23
N LEU A 290 25.54 -9.91 -15.25
CA LEU A 290 26.01 -10.31 -13.92
C LEU A 290 26.70 -11.69 -13.88
N LYS A 291 26.47 -12.55 -14.88
CA LYS A 291 27.04 -13.90 -14.95
C LYS A 291 28.56 -13.88 -15.10
N GLY A 292 29.11 -12.94 -15.88
CA GLY A 292 30.56 -12.81 -16.08
C GLY A 292 31.32 -12.40 -14.83
N ILE A 293 30.69 -11.56 -13.99
CA ILE A 293 31.27 -11.05 -12.73
C ILE A 293 30.78 -11.81 -11.49
N ALA A 294 30.22 -13.02 -11.66
CA ALA A 294 29.55 -13.71 -10.57
C ALA A 294 30.40 -14.01 -9.31
N PRO A 295 31.72 -14.29 -9.40
CA PRO A 295 32.58 -14.46 -8.21
C PRO A 295 32.68 -13.23 -7.32
N GLU A 296 32.55 -12.01 -7.89
CA GLU A 296 32.64 -10.75 -7.15
C GLU A 296 31.49 -10.56 -6.14
N ALA A 297 30.41 -11.33 -6.25
CA ALA A 297 29.25 -11.24 -5.37
C ALA A 297 29.50 -11.62 -3.89
N ALA A 298 30.69 -12.13 -3.55
CA ALA A 298 31.13 -12.28 -2.16
C ALA A 298 32.06 -11.14 -1.67
N LEU A 299 32.59 -10.33 -2.60
CA LEU A 299 33.59 -9.28 -2.34
C LEU A 299 33.06 -7.87 -2.61
N ARG A 300 31.91 -7.71 -3.28
CA ARG A 300 31.33 -6.41 -3.62
C ARG A 300 29.81 -6.37 -3.47
N LEU A 301 29.31 -5.37 -2.75
CA LEU A 301 27.89 -5.24 -2.42
C LEU A 301 27.02 -4.92 -3.64
N ASP A 302 27.53 -4.14 -4.59
CA ASP A 302 26.82 -3.80 -5.82
C ASP A 302 26.46 -5.03 -6.66
N VAL A 303 27.43 -5.93 -6.89
CA VAL A 303 27.21 -7.20 -7.59
C VAL A 303 26.25 -8.11 -6.81
N ALA A 304 26.47 -8.27 -5.50
CA ALA A 304 25.66 -9.14 -4.64
C ALA A 304 24.17 -8.72 -4.61
N VAL A 305 23.91 -7.41 -4.52
CA VAL A 305 22.57 -6.82 -4.53
C VAL A 305 21.88 -7.05 -5.87
N LEU A 306 22.57 -6.75 -6.98
CA LEU A 306 21.97 -6.86 -8.32
C LEU A 306 21.64 -8.32 -8.63
N GLN A 307 22.51 -9.26 -8.28
CA GLN A 307 22.19 -10.68 -8.39
C GLN A 307 20.95 -11.05 -7.59
N ALA A 308 20.89 -10.72 -6.29
CA ALA A 308 19.77 -11.08 -5.43
C ALA A 308 18.43 -10.57 -5.99
N ARG A 309 18.41 -9.32 -6.48
CA ARG A 309 17.25 -8.68 -7.11
C ARG A 309 16.87 -9.29 -8.46
N VAL A 310 17.85 -9.63 -9.31
CA VAL A 310 17.58 -10.25 -10.62
C VAL A 310 16.94 -11.63 -10.48
N ALA A 311 17.40 -12.47 -9.54
CA ALA A 311 16.78 -13.79 -9.33
C ALA A 311 15.42 -13.73 -8.62
N SER A 312 15.12 -12.67 -7.87
CA SER A 312 13.75 -12.39 -7.45
C SER A 312 12.92 -11.69 -8.54
N ARG A 313 13.53 -11.31 -9.68
CA ARG A 313 12.96 -10.45 -10.73
C ARG A 313 12.31 -9.17 -10.18
N ASP A 314 12.93 -8.61 -9.13
CA ASP A 314 12.41 -7.53 -8.28
C ASP A 314 11.03 -7.78 -7.61
N ASP A 315 10.40 -8.94 -7.79
CA ASP A 315 9.22 -9.36 -7.02
C ASP A 315 9.62 -9.72 -5.58
N LEU A 316 9.07 -8.96 -4.63
CA LEU A 316 9.32 -9.15 -3.19
C LEU A 316 8.61 -10.40 -2.61
N CYS A 317 7.77 -11.06 -3.41
CA CYS A 317 7.08 -12.31 -3.08
C CYS A 317 7.46 -13.39 -4.11
N PRO A 318 8.66 -14.02 -4.00
CA PRO A 318 9.30 -14.67 -5.14
C PRO A 318 8.49 -15.84 -5.71
N GLY A 319 8.21 -15.76 -7.02
CA GLY A 319 7.47 -16.78 -7.75
C GLY A 319 5.93 -16.67 -7.68
N ILE A 320 5.39 -15.60 -7.08
CA ILE A 320 3.95 -15.27 -7.07
C ILE A 320 3.73 -13.93 -7.80
N PRO A 321 2.71 -13.79 -8.67
CA PRO A 321 2.37 -12.52 -9.30
C PRO A 321 2.07 -11.41 -8.27
N SER A 322 2.71 -10.25 -8.43
CA SER A 322 2.53 -9.08 -7.58
C SER A 322 1.05 -8.78 -7.28
N GLY A 323 0.69 -8.75 -5.99
CA GLY A 323 -0.67 -8.54 -5.49
C GLY A 323 -1.47 -9.80 -5.12
N THR A 324 -1.02 -11.00 -5.54
CA THR A 324 -1.75 -12.27 -5.29
C THR A 324 -1.28 -13.06 -4.06
N GLY A 325 -0.15 -12.68 -3.45
CA GLY A 325 0.37 -13.32 -2.24
C GLY A 325 -0.19 -12.74 -0.94
N THR A 326 -0.38 -13.58 0.09
CA THR A 326 -0.62 -13.12 1.47
C THR A 326 0.69 -12.79 2.20
N ARG A 327 0.62 -11.97 3.26
CA ARG A 327 1.80 -11.59 4.07
C ARG A 327 2.59 -12.82 4.54
N ALA A 328 1.90 -13.83 5.07
CA ALA A 328 2.51 -15.08 5.55
C ALA A 328 3.10 -15.94 4.41
N LEU A 329 2.43 -16.04 3.26
CA LEU A 329 2.93 -16.80 2.12
C LEU A 329 4.19 -16.16 1.52
N CYS A 330 4.20 -14.82 1.38
CA CYS A 330 5.40 -14.09 0.95
C CYS A 330 6.55 -14.22 1.96
N ALA A 331 6.26 -14.29 3.27
CA ALA A 331 7.30 -14.53 4.30
C ALA A 331 7.97 -15.90 4.12
N ALA A 332 7.17 -16.94 3.92
CA ALA A 332 7.65 -18.30 3.69
C ALA A 332 8.44 -18.42 2.37
N LEU A 333 7.95 -17.80 1.29
CA LEU A 333 8.62 -17.79 0.00
C LEU A 333 9.91 -16.98 0.03
N TRP A 334 9.94 -15.81 0.66
CA TRP A 334 11.16 -15.02 0.86
C TRP A 334 12.21 -15.85 1.62
N LYS A 335 11.85 -16.40 2.78
CA LYS A 335 12.74 -17.25 3.59
C LYS A 335 13.26 -18.45 2.80
N ALA A 336 12.41 -19.14 2.05
CA ALA A 336 12.80 -20.30 1.25
C ALA A 336 13.70 -19.93 0.07
N HIS A 337 13.40 -18.85 -0.65
CA HIS A 337 14.17 -18.31 -1.77
C HIS A 337 15.57 -17.86 -1.32
N TRP A 338 15.63 -17.06 -0.25
CA TRP A 338 16.86 -16.53 0.34
C TRP A 338 17.80 -17.63 0.83
N THR A 339 17.23 -18.67 1.47
CA THR A 339 17.97 -19.84 1.94
C THR A 339 18.49 -20.68 0.77
N ARG A 340 17.62 -21.02 -0.20
CA ARG A 340 17.95 -21.88 -1.35
C ARG A 340 19.07 -21.32 -2.22
N LEU A 341 19.06 -20.01 -2.45
CA LEU A 341 20.04 -19.37 -3.33
C LEU A 341 21.41 -19.14 -2.67
N GLY A 342 21.54 -19.31 -1.35
CA GLY A 342 22.76 -18.99 -0.60
C GLY A 342 23.12 -17.49 -0.55
N ARG A 343 22.43 -16.63 -1.32
CA ARG A 343 22.74 -15.21 -1.54
C ARG A 343 22.67 -14.36 -0.27
N GLY A 344 21.96 -14.81 0.76
CA GLY A 344 22.07 -14.21 2.10
C GLY A 344 23.51 -14.20 2.64
N ARG A 345 24.28 -15.29 2.44
CA ARG A 345 25.70 -15.35 2.81
C ARG A 345 26.55 -14.45 1.92
N SER A 346 26.29 -14.44 0.60
CA SER A 346 27.01 -13.58 -0.34
C SER A 346 26.84 -12.10 0.01
N LEU A 347 25.61 -11.67 0.32
CA LEU A 347 25.31 -10.29 0.73
C LEU A 347 25.92 -9.90 2.08
N GLU A 348 25.96 -10.80 3.06
CA GLU A 348 26.62 -10.54 4.35
C GLU A 348 28.16 -10.42 4.18
N LEU A 349 28.78 -11.30 3.40
CA LEU A 349 30.21 -11.21 3.07
C LEU A 349 30.53 -9.94 2.26
N ALA A 350 29.71 -9.64 1.26
CA ALA A 350 29.85 -8.45 0.44
C ALA A 350 29.58 -7.15 1.24
N TRP A 351 28.69 -7.17 2.24
CA TRP A 351 28.56 -6.08 3.21
C TRP A 351 29.86 -5.93 4.00
N GLN A 352 30.33 -7.00 4.65
CA GLN A 352 31.53 -7.01 5.48
C GLN A 352 32.80 -6.58 4.71
N SER A 353 32.90 -6.89 3.42
CA SER A 353 34.04 -6.55 2.55
C SER A 353 34.36 -5.06 2.43
N GLY A 354 33.37 -4.18 2.62
CA GLY A 354 33.46 -2.75 2.35
C GLY A 354 33.30 -2.32 0.89
N GLN A 355 33.50 -3.20 -0.10
CA GLN A 355 33.50 -2.80 -1.52
C GLN A 355 32.09 -2.73 -2.12
N GLY A 356 31.91 -1.92 -3.17
CA GLY A 356 30.61 -1.75 -3.84
C GLY A 356 29.51 -1.10 -2.98
N ARG A 357 29.85 -0.60 -1.78
CA ARG A 357 28.97 0.08 -0.81
C ARG A 357 28.56 1.50 -1.28
N ASP A 358 28.00 1.63 -2.47
CA ASP A 358 27.34 2.87 -2.88
C ASP A 358 25.96 3.03 -2.19
N ALA A 359 25.39 4.23 -2.28
CA ALA A 359 24.14 4.57 -1.60
C ALA A 359 22.91 3.74 -2.05
N LEU A 360 22.90 3.20 -3.27
CA LEU A 360 21.83 2.35 -3.81
C LEU A 360 22.05 0.87 -3.46
N SER A 361 23.31 0.42 -3.44
CA SER A 361 23.70 -0.90 -2.92
C SER A 361 23.35 -1.01 -1.44
N ALA A 362 23.68 -0.01 -0.62
CA ALA A 362 23.35 0.02 0.80
C ALA A 362 21.83 0.05 1.05
N GLU A 363 21.08 0.87 0.30
CA GLU A 363 19.61 0.93 0.34
C GLU A 363 18.98 -0.45 0.04
N SER A 364 19.47 -1.09 -1.01
CA SER A 364 18.94 -2.38 -1.47
C SER A 364 19.34 -3.53 -0.56
N TYR A 365 20.58 -3.54 -0.04
CA TYR A 365 21.01 -4.48 0.99
C TYR A 365 20.10 -4.41 2.20
N PHE A 366 19.90 -3.21 2.78
CA PHE A 366 19.02 -3.02 3.93
C PHE A 366 17.57 -3.42 3.62
N GLY A 367 17.10 -3.04 2.43
CA GLY A 367 15.81 -3.44 1.86
C GLY A 367 15.60 -4.95 1.90
N LEU A 368 16.45 -5.70 1.20
CA LEU A 368 16.33 -7.15 1.04
C LEU A 368 16.61 -7.93 2.33
N ARG A 369 17.57 -7.46 3.14
CA ARG A 369 18.09 -8.19 4.32
C ARG A 369 17.28 -8.00 5.60
N TYR A 370 16.64 -6.84 5.76
CA TYR A 370 15.89 -6.50 6.97
C TYR A 370 14.44 -6.07 6.67
N VAL A 371 14.21 -5.20 5.68
CA VAL A 371 12.88 -4.64 5.43
C VAL A 371 11.93 -5.62 4.76
N VAL A 372 12.36 -6.41 3.78
CA VAL A 372 11.51 -7.44 3.15
C VAL A 372 11.13 -8.54 4.17
N PRO A 373 12.06 -9.05 5.01
CA PRO A 373 11.71 -9.84 6.19
C PRO A 373 10.71 -9.14 7.12
N TRP A 374 10.85 -7.85 7.44
CA TRP A 374 9.90 -7.11 8.28
C TRP A 374 8.51 -6.94 7.63
N MET A 375 8.46 -6.69 6.32
CA MET A 375 7.22 -6.54 5.55
C MET A 375 6.35 -7.80 5.62
N TYR A 376 6.96 -8.99 5.71
CA TYR A 376 6.25 -10.26 5.61
C TYR A 376 6.27 -11.10 6.89
N GLY A 377 7.39 -11.13 7.61
CA GLY A 377 7.49 -11.70 8.95
C GLY A 377 6.71 -10.87 9.98
N GLY A 378 5.92 -11.55 10.80
CA GLY A 378 5.32 -10.98 12.00
C GLY A 378 6.07 -11.47 13.23
N ALA A 379 7.23 -10.90 13.52
CA ALA A 379 7.90 -11.10 14.81
C ALA A 379 7.00 -10.60 15.96
N SER A 380 7.12 -11.22 17.14
CA SER A 380 6.27 -10.91 18.28
C SER A 380 6.99 -11.15 19.60
N GLY A 381 6.66 -10.36 20.62
CA GLY A 381 7.37 -10.38 21.90
C GLY A 381 8.86 -10.10 21.72
N GLN A 382 9.70 -10.93 22.35
CA GLN A 382 11.14 -10.71 22.46
C GLN A 382 11.86 -10.61 21.10
N SER A 383 11.52 -11.44 20.12
CA SER A 383 12.23 -11.44 18.82
C SER A 383 12.03 -10.14 18.03
N LEU A 384 10.92 -9.43 18.26
CA LEU A 384 10.64 -8.14 17.64
C LEU A 384 11.60 -7.04 18.15
N ILE A 385 12.07 -7.15 19.40
CA ILE A 385 13.08 -6.23 19.96
C ILE A 385 14.43 -6.48 19.30
N GLU A 386 14.81 -7.75 19.17
CA GLU A 386 16.09 -8.16 18.60
C GLU A 386 16.17 -7.80 17.11
N GLU A 387 15.07 -8.01 16.36
CA GLU A 387 14.93 -7.54 14.99
C GLU A 387 14.95 -6.00 14.88
N LEU A 388 14.28 -5.25 15.77
CA LEU A 388 14.37 -3.78 15.80
C LEU A 388 15.74 -3.26 16.23
N ALA A 389 16.48 -3.97 17.08
CA ALA A 389 17.84 -3.62 17.47
C ALA A 389 18.81 -3.79 16.29
N GLN A 390 18.70 -4.92 15.56
CA GLN A 390 19.43 -5.15 14.31
C GLN A 390 19.07 -4.11 13.24
N LEU A 391 17.78 -3.79 13.09
CA LEU A 391 17.29 -2.76 12.16
C LEU A 391 17.81 -1.36 12.52
N SER A 392 17.86 -1.01 13.80
CA SER A 392 18.37 0.27 14.33
C SER A 392 19.88 0.40 14.10
N GLN A 393 20.65 -0.66 14.37
CA GLN A 393 22.08 -0.72 14.06
C GLN A 393 22.33 -0.59 12.54
N ALA A 394 21.70 -1.44 11.72
CA ALA A 394 21.90 -1.43 10.28
C ALA A 394 21.46 -0.10 9.65
N ALA A 395 20.45 0.59 10.19
CA ALA A 395 20.05 1.92 9.74
C ALA A 395 21.11 2.98 10.08
N SER A 396 21.78 2.87 11.23
CA SER A 396 22.92 3.73 11.59
C SER A 396 24.16 3.47 10.73
N GLU A 397 24.42 2.22 10.35
CA GLU A 397 25.51 1.88 9.43
C GLU A 397 25.23 2.44 8.02
N VAL A 398 24.00 2.31 7.53
CA VAL A 398 23.57 2.81 6.21
C VAL A 398 23.49 4.35 6.16
N GLU A 399 23.07 5.02 7.24
CA GLU A 399 23.14 6.48 7.39
C GLU A 399 24.58 7.01 7.24
N SER A 400 25.56 6.30 7.83
CA SER A 400 26.97 6.70 7.74
C SER A 400 27.56 6.66 6.32
N LEU A 401 27.00 5.81 5.45
CA LEU A 401 27.36 5.72 4.02
C LEU A 401 26.62 6.75 3.16
N ALA A 402 25.38 7.11 3.54
CA ALA A 402 24.56 8.06 2.80
C ALA A 402 23.57 8.79 3.74
N PRO A 403 23.84 10.06 4.12
CA PRO A 403 23.04 10.82 5.08
C PRO A 403 21.54 10.96 4.75
N ARG A 404 21.12 10.68 3.52
CA ARG A 404 19.69 10.58 3.12
C ARG A 404 18.88 9.54 3.89
N PHE A 405 19.53 8.66 4.66
CA PHE A 405 18.89 7.64 5.49
C PHE A 405 18.72 8.04 6.97
N SER A 406 19.05 9.27 7.36
CA SER A 406 18.78 9.78 8.72
C SER A 406 17.30 9.69 9.11
N GLY A 407 16.39 10.03 8.19
CA GLY A 407 14.94 9.85 8.36
C GLY A 407 14.50 8.38 8.50
N LEU A 408 15.15 7.43 7.82
CA LEU A 408 14.92 5.99 8.02
C LEU A 408 15.28 5.59 9.45
N ARG A 409 16.51 5.92 9.89
CA ARG A 409 16.98 5.65 11.24
C ARG A 409 16.05 6.25 12.29
N LEU A 410 15.61 7.50 12.12
CA LEU A 410 14.68 8.15 13.05
C LEU A 410 13.34 7.40 13.16
N SER A 411 12.75 6.90 12.07
CA SER A 411 11.56 6.04 12.14
C SER A 411 11.81 4.71 12.85
N VAL A 412 12.97 4.08 12.66
CA VAL A 412 13.35 2.83 13.36
C VAL A 412 13.56 3.06 14.85
N ASP A 413 14.32 4.09 15.22
CA ASP A 413 14.58 4.46 16.62
C ASP A 413 13.26 4.82 17.34
N THR A 414 12.34 5.54 16.67
CA THR A 414 10.99 5.82 17.19
C THR A 414 10.22 4.54 17.50
N LEU A 415 10.18 3.59 16.55
CA LEU A 415 9.52 2.29 16.72
C LEU A 415 10.13 1.50 17.88
N ARG A 416 11.46 1.53 18.02
CA ARG A 416 12.20 0.86 19.09
C ARG A 416 11.87 1.44 20.47
N SER A 417 11.89 2.76 20.63
CA SER A 417 11.51 3.42 21.91
C SER A 417 10.06 3.12 22.31
N VAL A 418 9.13 3.13 21.35
CA VAL A 418 7.72 2.78 21.60
C VAL A 418 7.57 1.31 21.99
N LEU A 419 8.26 0.38 21.31
CA LEU A 419 8.19 -1.05 21.66
C LEU A 419 8.72 -1.29 23.08
N LEU A 420 9.89 -0.73 23.42
CA LEU A 420 10.49 -0.85 24.75
C LEU A 420 9.55 -0.30 25.84
N ALA A 421 9.00 0.90 25.64
CA ALA A 421 7.99 1.47 26.53
C ALA A 421 6.71 0.61 26.62
N SER A 422 6.33 -0.09 25.54
CA SER A 422 5.14 -0.95 25.51
C SER A 422 5.31 -2.28 26.23
N MET A 423 6.55 -2.69 26.51
CA MET A 423 6.90 -3.87 27.31
C MET A 423 7.10 -3.56 28.79
N GLN A 424 7.44 -2.31 29.13
CA GLN A 424 7.58 -1.84 30.51
C GLN A 424 6.24 -1.45 31.17
N ARG A 425 5.13 -1.45 30.41
CA ARG A 425 3.80 -1.07 30.92
C ARG A 425 3.08 -2.22 31.62
N GLU A 426 2.32 -1.89 32.65
CA GLU A 426 1.22 -2.74 33.13
C GLU A 426 0.13 -2.85 32.05
N SER A 427 -0.58 -3.99 31.99
CA SER A 427 -1.56 -4.30 30.94
C SER A 427 -2.65 -3.23 30.74
N SER A 428 -3.04 -2.57 31.83
CA SER A 428 -4.06 -1.51 31.92
C SER A 428 -3.55 -0.09 31.64
N GLN A 429 -2.24 0.13 31.55
CA GLN A 429 -1.65 1.45 31.32
C GLN A 429 -1.40 1.72 29.83
N ALA A 430 -1.39 3.00 29.45
CA ALA A 430 -0.88 3.41 28.14
C ALA A 430 0.63 3.12 28.05
N ILE A 431 1.11 2.93 26.82
CA ILE A 431 2.54 2.99 26.51
C ILE A 431 3.03 4.38 26.94
N GLN A 432 4.11 4.53 27.72
CA GLN A 432 4.64 5.85 28.07
C GLN A 432 6.12 5.91 27.71
N VAL A 433 6.45 6.58 26.60
CA VAL A 433 7.85 6.87 26.23
C VAL A 433 8.43 7.85 27.26
N PRO A 434 9.63 7.63 27.83
CA PRO A 434 10.28 8.56 28.76
C PRO A 434 10.38 10.00 28.20
N GLN A 435 10.17 11.01 29.05
CA GLN A 435 10.02 12.41 28.62
C GLN A 435 11.27 12.94 27.90
N ASP A 436 12.45 12.59 28.39
CA ASP A 436 13.76 12.81 27.78
C ASP A 436 13.84 12.23 26.37
N GLN A 437 13.41 10.99 26.16
CA GLN A 437 13.35 10.36 24.83
C GLN A 437 12.31 11.03 23.92
N GLN A 438 11.18 11.50 24.47
CA GLN A 438 10.20 12.27 23.69
C GLN A 438 10.79 13.60 23.22
N ASP A 439 11.60 14.27 24.05
CA ASP A 439 12.25 15.54 23.70
C ASP A 439 13.42 15.34 22.71
N GLU A 440 14.19 14.25 22.84
CA GLU A 440 15.19 13.85 21.85
C GLU A 440 14.57 13.57 20.48
N LEU A 441 13.55 12.71 20.41
CA LEU A 441 12.89 12.32 19.16
C LEU A 441 12.25 13.53 18.44
N VAL A 442 11.60 14.44 19.17
CA VAL A 442 11.04 15.68 18.61
C VAL A 442 12.15 16.63 18.13
N SER A 443 13.23 16.78 18.89
CA SER A 443 14.38 17.59 18.47
C SER A 443 15.03 17.05 17.20
N ARG A 444 15.27 15.73 17.15
CA ARG A 444 15.80 15.03 15.96
C ARG A 444 14.87 15.19 14.76
N ALA A 445 13.55 15.05 14.93
CA ALA A 445 12.57 15.26 13.85
C ALA A 445 12.59 16.69 13.28
N ILE A 446 12.66 17.73 14.13
CA ILE A 446 12.74 19.12 13.68
C ILE A 446 14.08 19.42 12.98
N GLN A 447 15.19 18.81 13.44
CA GLN A 447 16.48 18.89 12.74
C GLN A 447 16.47 18.17 11.39
N GLU A 448 15.86 16.99 11.32
CA GLU A 448 15.75 16.15 10.13
C GLU A 448 14.96 16.85 9.02
N LEU A 449 13.85 17.52 9.35
CA LEU A 449 13.10 18.38 8.44
C LEU A 449 13.92 19.57 7.90
N LYS A 450 14.88 20.09 8.68
CA LYS A 450 15.72 21.24 8.29
C LYS A 450 16.96 20.87 7.46
N LYS A 451 17.50 19.65 7.64
CA LYS A 451 18.76 19.21 7.02
C LYS A 451 18.58 18.54 5.65
N SER A 452 17.40 17.98 5.38
CA SER A 452 17.28 16.92 4.39
C SER A 452 17.21 17.40 2.92
N PRO A 453 18.01 16.80 2.01
CA PRO A 453 17.83 16.97 0.57
C PRO A 453 16.65 16.15 0.01
N THR A 454 16.05 15.27 0.83
CA THR A 454 14.99 14.33 0.42
C THR A 454 13.74 14.52 1.29
N PRO A 455 12.93 15.58 1.04
CA PRO A 455 11.89 16.01 1.96
C PRO A 455 10.87 14.91 2.29
N VAL A 456 10.54 14.02 1.35
CA VAL A 456 9.54 12.94 1.55
C VAL A 456 9.94 11.98 2.67
N ALA A 457 11.20 11.53 2.73
CA ALA A 457 11.65 10.55 3.74
C ALA A 457 11.67 11.18 5.14
N SER A 458 12.16 12.41 5.23
CA SER A 458 12.30 13.20 6.46
C SER A 458 10.95 13.69 6.99
N THR A 459 10.01 14.03 6.10
CA THR A 459 8.60 14.22 6.43
C THR A 459 7.97 12.95 6.99
N ALA A 460 8.16 11.79 6.35
CA ALA A 460 7.64 10.52 6.87
C ALA A 460 8.27 10.16 8.24
N ALA A 461 9.53 10.49 8.47
CA ALA A 461 10.20 10.34 9.76
C ALA A 461 9.60 11.25 10.84
N ALA A 462 9.41 12.53 10.54
CA ALA A 462 8.76 13.50 11.42
C ALA A 462 7.31 13.11 11.74
N LEU A 463 6.56 12.61 10.75
CA LEU A 463 5.21 12.08 10.95
C LEU A 463 5.20 10.76 11.73
N SER A 464 6.27 9.95 11.67
CA SER A 464 6.43 8.75 12.51
C SER A 464 6.55 9.13 13.99
N VAL A 465 7.45 10.07 14.29
CA VAL A 465 7.62 10.65 15.63
C VAL A 465 6.32 11.30 16.10
N ALA A 466 5.69 12.12 15.25
CA ALA A 466 4.48 12.83 15.61
C ALA A 466 3.31 11.87 15.90
N ALA A 467 3.08 10.86 15.06
CA ALA A 467 2.03 9.88 15.30
C ALA A 467 2.23 9.15 16.63
N MET A 468 3.45 8.66 16.88
CA MET A 468 3.74 7.91 18.12
C MET A 468 3.71 8.76 19.39
N LEU A 469 3.89 10.09 19.30
CA LEU A 469 3.93 10.96 20.47
C LEU A 469 2.65 11.80 20.70
N VAL A 470 1.69 11.82 19.76
CA VAL A 470 0.48 12.66 19.83
C VAL A 470 -0.42 12.38 21.04
N GLN A 471 -0.32 11.18 21.62
CA GLN A 471 -1.10 10.80 22.81
C GLN A 471 -0.45 11.29 24.12
N HIS A 472 0.84 11.62 24.11
CA HIS A 472 1.66 11.89 25.29
C HIS A 472 1.95 13.37 25.53
N ARG A 473 2.12 14.16 24.46
CA ARG A 473 2.58 15.56 24.53
C ARG A 473 1.92 16.48 23.50
N ASP A 474 2.11 17.78 23.66
CA ASP A 474 1.90 18.73 22.58
C ASP A 474 3.02 18.57 21.55
N LEU A 475 2.62 18.57 20.27
CA LEU A 475 3.47 18.42 19.09
C LEU A 475 3.33 19.59 18.12
N SER A 476 2.64 20.66 18.50
CA SER A 476 2.34 21.79 17.63
C SER A 476 3.59 22.39 16.98
N SER A 477 4.73 22.42 17.66
CA SER A 477 6.02 22.86 17.10
C SER A 477 6.55 21.95 15.97
N LEU A 478 6.43 20.63 16.11
CA LEU A 478 6.81 19.65 15.09
C LEU A 478 5.83 19.68 13.91
N LEU A 479 4.53 19.69 14.20
CA LEU A 479 3.47 19.68 13.19
C LEU A 479 3.39 20.99 12.38
N ASN A 480 3.79 22.13 12.96
CA ASN A 480 3.97 23.40 12.24
C ASN A 480 5.31 23.48 11.49
N SER A 481 6.27 22.58 11.76
CA SER A 481 7.54 22.50 11.02
C SER A 481 7.45 21.63 9.75
N LEU A 482 6.31 20.97 9.50
CA LEU A 482 6.09 20.15 8.30
C LEU A 482 6.03 21.03 7.04
N PRO A 483 6.62 20.58 5.91
CA PRO A 483 6.58 21.34 4.67
C PRO A 483 5.16 21.46 4.12
N GLU A 484 4.89 22.55 3.40
CA GLU A 484 3.57 22.76 2.79
C GLU A 484 3.37 21.83 1.59
N ASN A 485 4.38 21.67 0.74
CA ASN A 485 4.35 20.75 -0.40
C ASN A 485 4.69 19.30 0.00
N MET A 486 3.71 18.54 0.48
CA MET A 486 3.81 17.10 0.80
C MET A 486 3.06 16.22 -0.22
N PRO A 487 3.51 14.98 -0.49
CA PRO A 487 2.70 13.98 -1.20
C PRO A 487 1.35 13.74 -0.49
N PRO A 488 0.23 13.55 -1.22
CA PRO A 488 -1.12 13.50 -0.63
C PRO A 488 -1.30 12.54 0.56
N ALA A 489 -0.65 11.38 0.55
CA ALA A 489 -0.69 10.43 1.67
C ALA A 489 -0.06 10.98 2.96
N LEU A 490 1.10 11.64 2.85
CA LEU A 490 1.75 12.30 4.00
C LEU A 490 1.01 13.59 4.40
N ALA A 491 0.40 14.28 3.43
CA ALA A 491 -0.44 15.44 3.68
C ALA A 491 -1.71 15.08 4.49
N ARG A 492 -2.38 13.96 4.18
CA ARG A 492 -3.52 13.42 4.95
C ARG A 492 -3.10 13.13 6.39
N VAL A 493 -2.02 12.35 6.57
CA VAL A 493 -1.48 12.00 7.90
C VAL A 493 -1.08 13.23 8.71
N GLY A 494 -0.40 14.21 8.09
CA GLY A 494 -0.04 15.46 8.76
C GLY A 494 -1.26 16.26 9.22
N ALA A 495 -2.30 16.35 8.41
CA ALA A 495 -3.53 17.05 8.76
C ALA A 495 -4.38 16.30 9.80
N GLU A 496 -4.47 14.97 9.74
CA GLU A 496 -5.11 14.15 10.78
C GLU A 496 -4.41 14.34 12.15
N LEU A 497 -3.07 14.37 12.18
CA LEU A 497 -2.31 14.63 13.40
C LEU A 497 -2.43 16.09 13.88
N GLN A 498 -2.51 17.07 12.97
CA GLN A 498 -2.81 18.46 13.31
C GLN A 498 -4.21 18.60 13.92
N LEU A 499 -5.23 17.89 13.42
CA LEU A 499 -6.56 17.85 14.04
C LEU A 499 -6.53 17.23 15.44
N LEU A 500 -5.89 16.06 15.62
CA LEU A 500 -5.76 15.43 16.94
C LEU A 500 -5.07 16.35 17.95
N SER A 501 -3.96 16.99 17.55
CA SER A 501 -3.24 17.95 18.40
C SER A 501 -4.10 19.17 18.70
N ALA A 502 -4.78 19.74 17.68
CA ALA A 502 -5.60 20.93 17.83
C ALA A 502 -6.79 20.74 18.78
N ILE A 503 -7.51 19.62 18.69
CA ILE A 503 -8.64 19.32 19.59
C ILE A 503 -8.12 19.09 21.02
N ALA A 504 -6.96 18.45 21.18
CA ALA A 504 -6.34 18.22 22.48
C ALA A 504 -5.76 19.49 23.15
N THR A 505 -5.64 20.60 22.42
CA THR A 505 -5.14 21.90 22.91
C THR A 505 -6.09 23.08 22.69
N ASP A 506 -7.30 22.86 22.17
CA ASP A 506 -8.25 23.88 21.70
C ASP A 506 -7.65 24.92 20.71
N ASN A 507 -6.75 24.46 19.84
CA ASN A 507 -6.07 25.33 18.86
C ASN A 507 -6.90 25.46 17.57
N GLN A 508 -7.90 26.35 17.62
CA GLN A 508 -8.83 26.62 16.52
C GLN A 508 -8.11 26.96 15.19
N ALA A 509 -7.00 27.72 15.23
CA ALA A 509 -6.25 28.08 14.03
C ALA A 509 -5.56 26.87 13.36
N MET A 510 -4.99 25.95 14.16
CA MET A 510 -4.47 24.68 13.64
C MET A 510 -5.59 23.78 13.11
N ALA A 511 -6.74 23.76 13.79
CA ALA A 511 -7.90 22.99 13.32
C ALA A 511 -8.39 23.46 11.95
N SER A 512 -8.49 24.77 11.71
CA SER A 512 -8.88 25.31 10.39
C SER A 512 -7.88 24.92 9.29
N LYS A 513 -6.58 25.19 9.47
CA LYS A 513 -5.54 24.84 8.48
C LYS A 513 -5.52 23.34 8.15
N ALA A 514 -5.81 22.48 9.13
CA ALA A 514 -5.89 21.04 8.92
C ALA A 514 -7.18 20.61 8.18
N LYS A 515 -8.33 21.24 8.45
CA LYS A 515 -9.59 21.00 7.72
C LYS A 515 -9.53 21.45 6.28
N GLU A 516 -8.98 22.64 6.02
CA GLU A 516 -8.70 23.16 4.68
C GLU A 516 -7.90 22.14 3.88
N ARG A 517 -6.76 21.70 4.45
CA ARG A 517 -5.86 20.72 3.84
C ARG A 517 -6.50 19.35 3.57
N LEU A 518 -7.34 18.83 4.48
CA LEU A 518 -8.09 17.60 4.22
C LEU A 518 -9.18 17.79 3.16
N THR A 519 -9.77 18.98 3.07
CA THR A 519 -10.78 19.31 2.04
C THR A 519 -10.15 19.36 0.64
N GLU A 520 -8.95 19.94 0.50
CA GLU A 520 -8.16 19.88 -0.75
C GLU A 520 -7.86 18.43 -1.20
N ILE A 521 -7.51 17.57 -0.25
CA ILE A 521 -7.25 16.14 -0.52
C ILE A 521 -8.56 15.41 -0.88
N LEU A 522 -9.67 15.72 -0.22
CA LEU A 522 -11.00 15.13 -0.51
C LEU A 522 -11.53 15.50 -1.90
N LEU A 523 -11.14 16.66 -2.45
CA LEU A 523 -11.44 17.09 -3.81
C LEU A 523 -10.56 16.39 -4.87
N SER A 524 -9.45 15.78 -4.46
CA SER A 524 -8.60 14.99 -5.37
C SER A 524 -9.22 13.61 -5.69
N PRO A 525 -8.87 12.98 -6.83
CA PRO A 525 -9.30 11.62 -7.14
C PRO A 525 -8.80 10.61 -6.09
N GLY A 526 -9.72 9.80 -5.57
CA GLY A 526 -9.46 8.79 -4.54
C GLY A 526 -10.57 7.74 -4.51
N THR A 527 -10.43 6.69 -3.68
CA THR A 527 -11.45 5.65 -3.58
C THR A 527 -12.72 6.19 -2.89
N GLY A 528 -13.88 5.57 -3.14
CA GLY A 528 -15.12 5.94 -2.45
C GLY A 528 -15.01 5.74 -0.92
N GLU A 529 -14.25 4.72 -0.50
CA GLU A 529 -13.99 4.39 0.91
C GLU A 529 -13.11 5.43 1.60
N ASP A 530 -11.96 5.80 0.99
CA ASP A 530 -11.09 6.88 1.50
C ASP A 530 -11.83 8.21 1.67
N ARG A 531 -12.67 8.56 0.68
CA ARG A 531 -13.45 9.80 0.70
C ARG A 531 -14.55 9.75 1.77
N ALA A 532 -15.20 8.60 1.96
CA ALA A 532 -16.19 8.40 3.01
C ALA A 532 -15.57 8.49 4.42
N GLU A 533 -14.41 7.84 4.66
CA GLU A 533 -13.67 7.99 5.91
C GLU A 533 -13.30 9.45 6.19
N MET A 534 -12.82 10.17 5.17
CA MET A 534 -12.34 11.54 5.31
C MET A 534 -13.47 12.55 5.56
N VAL A 535 -14.63 12.37 4.91
CA VAL A 535 -15.84 13.16 5.20
C VAL A 535 -16.32 12.92 6.64
N LEU A 536 -16.28 11.67 7.11
CA LEU A 536 -16.67 11.34 8.49
C LEU A 536 -15.68 11.97 9.50
N ALA A 537 -14.37 11.81 9.31
CA ALA A 537 -13.34 12.41 10.16
C ALA A 537 -13.39 13.95 10.20
N LEU A 538 -13.68 14.61 9.06
CA LEU A 538 -13.91 16.06 9.00
C LEU A 538 -15.16 16.50 9.78
N SER A 539 -16.19 15.66 9.83
CA SER A 539 -17.43 15.90 10.57
C SER A 539 -17.22 15.69 12.07
N GLU A 540 -16.56 14.58 12.47
CA GLU A 540 -16.12 14.31 13.84
C GLU A 540 -15.30 15.48 14.41
N ALA A 541 -14.26 15.90 13.68
CA ALA A 541 -13.39 17.00 14.07
C ALA A 541 -14.06 18.39 14.01
N SER A 542 -15.23 18.51 13.40
CA SER A 542 -16.04 19.73 13.45
C SER A 542 -16.91 19.78 14.69
N PHE A 543 -17.61 18.69 14.99
CA PHE A 543 -18.33 18.56 16.25
C PHE A 543 -17.41 18.63 17.48
N ALA A 544 -16.25 17.97 17.48
CA ALA A 544 -15.34 17.95 18.63
C ALA A 544 -14.76 19.34 19.00
N MET A 545 -14.51 20.18 17.99
CA MET A 545 -14.02 21.56 18.16
C MET A 545 -15.13 22.55 18.54
N SER A 546 -16.34 22.44 17.95
CA SER A 546 -17.41 23.42 18.15
C SER A 546 -18.38 23.06 19.28
N ARG A 547 -18.67 21.76 19.43
CA ARG A 547 -19.69 21.14 20.30
C ARG A 547 -21.08 21.74 20.16
N LYS A 548 -21.39 22.31 18.99
CA LYS A 548 -22.70 22.93 18.68
C LYS A 548 -23.70 21.87 18.21
N PRO A 549 -25.00 21.99 18.54
CA PRO A 549 -26.03 21.06 18.07
C PRO A 549 -26.07 20.89 16.54
N GLY A 550 -25.91 21.98 15.77
CA GLY A 550 -25.90 21.91 14.31
C GLY A 550 -24.76 21.07 13.73
N ASP A 551 -23.58 21.06 14.36
CA ASP A 551 -22.45 20.22 13.94
C ASP A 551 -22.69 18.73 14.31
N ALA A 552 -23.38 18.47 15.42
CA ALA A 552 -23.86 17.12 15.75
C ALA A 552 -24.90 16.62 14.73
N GLU A 553 -25.87 17.46 14.34
CA GLU A 553 -26.81 17.08 13.27
C GLU A 553 -26.10 16.79 11.94
N VAL A 554 -25.07 17.57 11.58
CA VAL A 554 -24.26 17.31 10.37
C VAL A 554 -23.57 15.95 10.50
N LEU A 555 -22.93 15.66 11.64
CA LEU A 555 -22.28 14.37 11.89
C LEU A 555 -23.29 13.20 11.83
N ALA A 556 -24.46 13.32 12.46
CA ALA A 556 -25.51 12.30 12.43
C ALA A 556 -26.09 12.06 11.02
N ARG A 557 -26.21 13.12 10.19
CA ARG A 557 -26.64 13.04 8.77
C ARG A 557 -25.57 12.44 7.86
N VAL A 558 -24.30 12.75 8.10
CA VAL A 558 -23.15 12.14 7.39
C VAL A 558 -23.06 10.65 7.72
N ALA A 559 -23.07 10.32 9.02
CA ALA A 559 -22.96 8.97 9.51
C ALA A 559 -24.11 8.06 9.01
N GLU A 560 -25.36 8.54 8.98
CA GLU A 560 -26.51 7.79 8.44
C GLU A 560 -26.26 7.27 7.01
N ARG A 561 -25.74 8.14 6.13
CA ARG A 561 -25.42 7.79 4.74
C ARG A 561 -24.33 6.71 4.65
N LEU A 562 -23.54 6.54 5.70
CA LEU A 562 -22.47 5.55 5.79
C LEU A 562 -22.93 4.21 6.41
N LEU A 563 -24.14 4.12 6.97
CA LEU A 563 -24.70 2.87 7.53
C LEU A 563 -25.15 1.85 6.47
N SER A 564 -25.20 2.24 5.18
CA SER A 564 -25.55 1.35 4.06
C SER A 564 -24.78 0.02 4.08
N SER A 565 -25.45 -1.08 3.73
CA SER A 565 -24.85 -2.41 3.58
C SER A 565 -23.79 -2.48 2.48
N SER A 566 -23.78 -1.54 1.53
CA SER A 566 -22.74 -1.40 0.51
C SER A 566 -21.39 -0.90 1.06
N ASN A 567 -21.35 -0.35 2.28
CA ASN A 567 -20.13 0.15 2.90
C ASN A 567 -19.42 -0.92 3.74
N PRO A 568 -18.07 -0.85 3.87
CA PRO A 568 -17.31 -1.78 4.70
C PRO A 568 -17.84 -1.86 6.14
N PRO A 569 -17.95 -3.06 6.76
CA PRO A 569 -18.46 -3.20 8.12
C PRO A 569 -17.72 -2.39 9.18
N GLN A 570 -16.41 -2.15 9.00
CA GLN A 570 -15.63 -1.27 9.90
C GLN A 570 -16.07 0.20 9.82
N LEU A 571 -16.44 0.68 8.62
CA LEU A 571 -16.97 2.02 8.42
C LEU A 571 -18.41 2.14 8.95
N ARG A 572 -19.26 1.12 8.76
CA ARG A 572 -20.60 1.04 9.37
C ARG A 572 -20.53 1.09 10.91
N LEU A 573 -19.59 0.35 11.52
CA LEU A 573 -19.36 0.35 12.97
C LEU A 573 -18.80 1.68 13.51
N ARG A 574 -17.97 2.39 12.74
CA ARG A 574 -17.52 3.74 13.07
C ARG A 574 -18.71 4.72 13.03
N ALA A 575 -19.37 4.78 11.87
CA ALA A 575 -20.49 5.67 11.65
C ALA A 575 -21.65 5.48 12.64
N VAL A 576 -21.97 4.26 13.09
CA VAL A 576 -23.05 4.09 14.08
C VAL A 576 -22.67 4.66 15.46
N LEU A 577 -21.40 4.58 15.86
CA LEU A 577 -20.90 5.24 17.07
C LEU A 577 -20.96 6.76 16.95
N ASP A 578 -20.56 7.29 15.79
CA ASP A 578 -20.63 8.74 15.52
C ASP A 578 -22.06 9.26 15.51
N ARG A 579 -22.98 8.55 14.85
CA ARG A 579 -24.41 8.85 14.83
C ARG A 579 -25.00 8.81 16.24
N ALA A 580 -24.76 7.74 17.01
CA ALA A 580 -25.35 7.59 18.33
C ALA A 580 -24.76 8.57 19.36
N GLY A 581 -23.48 8.95 19.24
CA GLY A 581 -22.91 10.03 20.04
C GLY A 581 -23.48 11.40 19.68
N ALA A 582 -23.60 11.70 18.38
CA ALA A 582 -24.17 12.96 17.90
C ALA A 582 -25.68 13.12 18.22
N LEU A 583 -26.48 12.06 18.09
CA LEU A 583 -27.90 12.06 18.49
C LEU A 583 -28.05 12.25 20.00
N GLN A 584 -27.26 11.54 20.83
CA GLN A 584 -27.24 11.77 22.27
C GLN A 584 -26.80 13.20 22.64
N ALA A 585 -25.89 13.81 21.88
CA ALA A 585 -25.44 15.19 22.10
C ALA A 585 -26.56 16.24 21.87
N ILE A 586 -27.51 15.97 20.97
CA ILE A 586 -28.72 16.79 20.76
C ILE A 586 -29.93 16.34 21.60
N GLY A 587 -29.77 15.32 22.45
CA GLY A 587 -30.79 14.81 23.36
C GLY A 587 -31.62 13.63 22.83
N ASP A 588 -31.49 13.27 21.55
CA ASP A 588 -32.16 12.11 20.95
C ASP A 588 -31.48 10.80 21.38
N THR A 589 -31.79 10.38 22.61
CA THR A 589 -31.27 9.12 23.17
C THR A 589 -31.99 7.90 22.58
N THR A 590 -33.22 8.05 22.10
CA THR A 590 -33.99 6.96 21.48
C THR A 590 -33.41 6.59 20.12
N GLY A 591 -33.26 7.56 19.20
CA GLY A 591 -32.65 7.33 17.90
C GLY A 591 -31.18 6.90 17.99
N ALA A 592 -30.45 7.31 19.03
CA ALA A 592 -29.11 6.80 19.33
C ALA A 592 -29.12 5.30 19.69
N ILE A 593 -30.07 4.86 20.52
CA ILE A 593 -30.26 3.45 20.90
C ILE A 593 -30.67 2.62 19.69
N GLU A 594 -31.71 3.02 18.95
CA GLU A 594 -32.22 2.32 17.75
C GLU A 594 -31.13 2.13 16.69
N SER A 595 -30.31 3.16 16.46
CA SER A 595 -29.21 3.11 15.49
C SER A 595 -28.18 2.04 15.85
N LEU A 596 -27.79 1.96 17.12
CA LEU A 596 -26.84 0.94 17.62
C LEU A 596 -27.42 -0.46 17.54
N GLU A 597 -28.66 -0.66 17.99
CA GLU A 597 -29.33 -1.96 18.02
C GLU A 597 -29.37 -2.60 16.63
N LYS A 598 -29.80 -1.84 15.61
CA LYS A 598 -29.85 -2.29 14.22
C LYS A 598 -28.48 -2.78 13.72
N ILE A 599 -27.42 -1.99 13.92
CA ILE A 599 -26.08 -2.30 13.38
C ILE A 599 -25.35 -3.39 14.18
N ILE A 600 -25.73 -3.62 15.44
CA ILE A 600 -25.24 -4.73 16.27
C ILE A 600 -25.98 -6.04 15.95
N ALA A 601 -27.29 -5.98 15.67
CA ALA A 601 -28.07 -7.15 15.22
C ALA A 601 -27.67 -7.61 13.81
N ASP A 602 -27.39 -6.66 12.90
CA ASP A 602 -26.89 -6.90 11.53
C ASP A 602 -25.51 -7.60 11.47
N GLN A 603 -24.78 -7.77 12.59
CA GLN A 603 -23.37 -8.17 12.58
C GLN A 603 -23.01 -9.28 13.57
N THR A 604 -22.51 -10.39 13.01
CA THR A 604 -21.76 -11.40 13.77
C THR A 604 -20.61 -10.75 14.54
N PRO A 605 -20.44 -11.05 15.85
CA PRO A 605 -19.33 -10.52 16.64
C PRO A 605 -17.97 -10.80 15.96
N PRO A 606 -17.14 -9.78 15.67
CA PRO A 606 -15.81 -9.98 15.14
C PRO A 606 -14.90 -10.62 16.19
N GLY A 607 -13.91 -11.41 15.77
CA GLY A 607 -12.95 -12.00 16.71
C GLY A 607 -11.96 -10.97 17.28
N PRO A 608 -11.28 -11.28 18.41
CA PRO A 608 -10.39 -10.34 19.12
C PRO A 608 -9.14 -9.89 18.35
N ARG A 609 -8.87 -10.50 17.18
CA ARG A 609 -7.77 -10.14 16.27
C ARG A 609 -8.24 -9.36 15.02
N ASP A 610 -9.54 -9.10 14.90
CA ASP A 610 -10.14 -8.36 13.80
C ASP A 610 -10.09 -6.84 14.06
N PRO A 611 -9.68 -6.00 13.10
CA PRO A 611 -9.68 -4.52 13.24
C PRO A 611 -11.05 -3.87 13.57
N ARG A 612 -12.15 -4.64 13.57
CA ARG A 612 -13.49 -4.23 13.99
C ARG A 612 -13.77 -4.47 15.48
N TRP A 613 -12.99 -5.30 16.17
CA TRP A 613 -13.24 -5.73 17.55
C TRP A 613 -13.47 -4.54 18.50
N ASP A 614 -12.53 -3.60 18.56
CA ASP A 614 -12.65 -2.40 19.40
C ASP A 614 -13.90 -1.57 19.11
N LEU A 615 -14.32 -1.44 17.85
CA LEU A 615 -15.54 -0.71 17.48
C LEU A 615 -16.81 -1.48 17.88
N TYR A 616 -16.84 -2.81 17.74
CA TYR A 616 -17.96 -3.63 18.18
C TYR A 616 -18.09 -3.61 19.72
N VAL A 617 -16.96 -3.71 20.44
CA VAL A 617 -16.92 -3.58 21.91
C VAL A 617 -17.42 -2.21 22.35
N LEU A 618 -16.98 -1.13 21.71
CA LEU A 618 -17.50 0.22 21.97
C LEU A 618 -19.00 0.32 21.70
N ALA A 619 -19.49 -0.12 20.55
CA ALA A 619 -20.90 0.01 20.16
C ALA A 619 -21.82 -0.75 21.13
N ARG A 620 -21.50 -2.02 21.44
CA ARG A 620 -22.28 -2.85 22.37
C ARG A 620 -22.20 -2.34 23.80
N SER A 621 -21.05 -1.84 24.25
CA SER A 621 -20.93 -1.19 25.56
C SER A 621 -21.77 0.09 25.62
N TYR A 622 -21.66 0.95 24.60
CA TYR A 622 -22.37 2.24 24.55
C TYR A 622 -23.90 2.06 24.52
N LEU A 623 -24.40 1.03 23.81
CA LEU A 623 -25.82 0.65 23.83
C LEU A 623 -26.31 0.30 25.26
N LEU A 624 -25.58 -0.56 25.98
CA LEU A 624 -25.90 -0.92 27.36
C LEU A 624 -25.88 0.30 28.30
N ILE A 625 -24.98 1.25 28.04
CA ILE A 625 -24.88 2.51 28.77
C ILE A 625 -26.07 3.44 28.49
N LEU A 626 -26.40 3.70 27.23
CA LEU A 626 -27.54 4.55 26.87
C LEU A 626 -28.83 4.01 27.49
N ARG A 627 -29.12 2.72 27.27
CA ARG A 627 -30.25 2.02 27.91
C ARG A 627 -30.20 2.17 29.44
N GLY A 628 -29.08 1.83 30.09
CA GLY A 628 -28.94 1.91 31.55
C GLY A 628 -29.03 3.34 32.13
N THR A 629 -28.70 4.38 31.37
CA THR A 629 -28.85 5.78 31.78
C THR A 629 -30.28 6.29 31.66
N SER A 630 -31.01 5.89 30.61
CA SER A 630 -32.44 6.22 30.44
C SER A 630 -33.34 5.41 31.38
N ALA A 631 -32.92 4.19 31.74
CA ALA A 631 -33.68 3.25 32.54
C ALA A 631 -33.76 3.63 34.04
N GLY A 632 -34.77 3.08 34.72
CA GLY A 632 -35.05 3.31 36.14
C GLY A 632 -34.03 2.66 37.09
N PRO A 633 -34.08 2.95 38.41
CA PRO A 633 -33.05 2.50 39.36
C PRO A 633 -32.90 0.98 39.51
N ALA A 634 -33.92 0.19 39.16
CA ALA A 634 -33.86 -1.27 39.13
C ALA A 634 -33.09 -1.76 37.88
N GLU A 635 -33.63 -1.47 36.70
CA GLU A 635 -33.06 -1.77 35.38
C GLU A 635 -31.62 -1.25 35.23
N ARG A 636 -31.29 -0.09 35.80
CA ARG A 636 -29.92 0.47 35.81
C ARG A 636 -28.90 -0.43 36.53
N ARG A 637 -29.33 -1.30 37.46
CA ARG A 637 -28.48 -2.34 38.05
C ARG A 637 -28.31 -3.51 37.09
N GLU A 638 -29.39 -3.96 36.45
CA GLU A 638 -29.33 -5.01 35.43
C GLU A 638 -28.40 -4.62 34.26
N TYR A 639 -28.52 -3.41 33.70
CA TYR A 639 -27.62 -2.92 32.64
C TYR A 639 -26.17 -2.79 33.10
N ARG A 640 -25.92 -2.52 34.40
CA ARG A 640 -24.58 -2.51 34.98
C ARG A 640 -24.00 -3.93 35.09
N GLU A 641 -24.82 -4.92 35.43
CA GLU A 641 -24.46 -6.34 35.54
C GLU A 641 -24.33 -7.03 34.17
N LEU A 642 -25.10 -6.59 33.17
CA LEU A 642 -24.93 -6.94 31.76
C LEU A 642 -23.61 -6.38 31.21
N LEU A 643 -23.30 -5.10 31.50
CA LEU A 643 -22.03 -4.50 31.08
C LEU A 643 -20.83 -5.16 31.76
N ALA A 644 -20.91 -5.46 33.07
CA ALA A 644 -19.84 -6.16 33.78
C ALA A 644 -19.53 -7.51 33.11
N ARG A 645 -20.54 -8.38 32.96
CA ARG A 645 -20.41 -9.68 32.28
C ARG A 645 -19.86 -9.54 30.86
N TYR A 646 -20.31 -8.54 30.10
CA TYR A 646 -19.80 -8.32 28.74
C TYR A 646 -18.33 -7.87 28.71
N LEU A 647 -17.86 -7.12 29.70
CA LEU A 647 -16.44 -6.76 29.82
C LEU A 647 -15.59 -7.95 30.27
N ASP A 648 -16.12 -8.80 31.15
CA ASP A 648 -15.49 -10.08 31.52
C ASP A 648 -15.37 -11.02 30.30
N GLU A 649 -16.43 -11.13 29.47
CA GLU A 649 -16.40 -11.84 28.17
C GLU A 649 -15.34 -11.27 27.23
N VAL A 650 -15.23 -9.94 27.12
CA VAL A 650 -14.26 -9.26 26.27
C VAL A 650 -12.84 -9.51 26.73
N ASP A 651 -12.54 -9.41 28.03
CA ASP A 651 -11.21 -9.67 28.57
C ASP A 651 -10.83 -11.17 28.50
N ALA A 652 -11.80 -12.08 28.70
CA ALA A 652 -11.61 -13.52 28.45
C ALA A 652 -11.30 -13.86 26.98
N ALA A 653 -11.84 -13.09 26.03
CA ALA A 653 -11.50 -13.20 24.61
C ALA A 653 -10.11 -12.61 24.25
N GLY A 654 -9.42 -11.92 25.18
CA GLY A 654 -8.13 -11.25 24.97
C GLY A 654 -8.14 -9.74 25.22
N GLY A 655 -9.32 -9.18 25.49
CA GLY A 655 -9.53 -7.78 25.85
C GLY A 655 -9.62 -6.82 24.67
N ALA A 656 -9.93 -5.56 24.98
CA ALA A 656 -9.97 -4.45 24.03
C ALA A 656 -8.76 -3.50 24.19
N ALA A 657 -8.57 -2.56 23.28
CA ALA A 657 -7.52 -1.55 23.36
C ALA A 657 -7.61 -0.72 24.67
N PRO A 658 -6.48 -0.17 25.20
CA PRO A 658 -6.48 0.58 26.45
C PRO A 658 -7.45 1.78 26.48
N SER A 659 -7.66 2.47 25.36
CA SER A 659 -8.66 3.54 25.27
C SER A 659 -10.10 3.01 25.38
N VAL A 660 -10.41 1.86 24.79
CA VAL A 660 -11.73 1.20 24.93
C VAL A 660 -11.94 0.74 26.38
N ARG A 661 -10.94 0.14 27.02
CA ARG A 661 -11.01 -0.25 28.44
C ARG A 661 -11.12 0.97 29.38
N ALA A 662 -10.48 2.09 29.06
CA ALA A 662 -10.67 3.34 29.81
C ALA A 662 -12.09 3.89 29.71
N TRP A 663 -12.71 3.89 28.52
CA TRP A 663 -14.09 4.35 28.33
C TRP A 663 -15.13 3.44 28.96
N THR A 664 -14.99 2.12 28.79
CA THR A 664 -15.90 1.15 29.40
C THR A 664 -15.79 1.15 30.93
N THR A 665 -14.59 1.37 31.48
CA THR A 665 -14.40 1.65 32.92
C THR A 665 -15.08 2.97 33.34
N ALA A 666 -14.93 4.04 32.55
CA ALA A 666 -15.54 5.34 32.81
C ALA A 666 -17.08 5.23 32.86
N TRP A 667 -17.71 4.62 31.86
CA TRP A 667 -19.15 4.42 31.85
C TRP A 667 -19.63 3.40 32.91
N SER A 668 -18.82 2.39 33.25
CA SER A 668 -19.11 1.49 34.38
C SER A 668 -19.15 2.24 35.73
N ALA A 669 -18.35 3.30 35.89
CA ALA A 669 -18.45 4.21 37.04
C ALA A 669 -19.67 5.16 36.93
N GLN A 670 -20.09 5.53 35.72
CA GLN A 670 -21.33 6.30 35.48
C GLN A 670 -22.59 5.53 35.91
N LEU A 671 -22.76 4.27 35.50
CA LEU A 671 -23.89 3.44 35.95
C LEU A 671 -23.89 3.15 37.46
N ARG A 672 -22.73 3.31 38.13
CA ARG A 672 -22.61 3.25 39.59
C ARG A 672 -22.94 4.57 40.31
N GLY A 673 -23.07 5.68 39.58
CA GLY A 673 -23.25 7.02 40.16
C GLY A 673 -22.01 7.56 40.90
N SER A 674 -20.86 6.88 40.77
CA SER A 674 -19.65 7.13 41.56
C SER A 674 -18.54 7.78 40.73
N PHE A 675 -18.90 8.62 39.77
CA PHE A 675 -17.97 9.12 38.75
C PHE A 675 -17.06 10.25 39.27
N ARG A 676 -15.82 9.91 39.63
CA ARG A 676 -14.74 10.86 39.92
C ARG A 676 -13.45 10.42 39.23
N LEU A 677 -13.39 10.60 37.91
CA LEU A 677 -12.27 10.13 37.09
C LEU A 677 -11.04 11.04 37.24
N ASN A 678 -10.11 10.63 38.10
CA ASN A 678 -8.87 11.35 38.43
C ASN A 678 -8.03 11.60 37.17
N GLN A 679 -7.65 12.86 36.92
CA GLN A 679 -6.86 13.27 35.76
C GLN A 679 -5.54 12.51 35.62
N ARG A 680 -4.89 12.21 36.76
CA ARG A 680 -3.59 11.52 36.79
C ARG A 680 -3.76 10.05 36.43
N ALA A 681 -4.80 9.39 36.96
CA ALA A 681 -5.13 8.02 36.59
C ALA A 681 -5.48 7.90 35.09
N LEU A 682 -6.30 8.81 34.56
CA LEU A 682 -6.64 8.81 33.14
C LEU A 682 -5.42 9.11 32.24
N GLY A 683 -4.59 10.09 32.61
CA GLY A 683 -3.37 10.43 31.89
C GLY A 683 -2.35 9.28 31.85
N ASN A 684 -2.28 8.46 32.89
CA ASN A 684 -1.47 7.23 32.91
C ASN A 684 -2.11 6.12 32.05
N MET A 685 -3.43 5.98 32.10
CA MET A 685 -4.21 4.91 31.43
C MET A 685 -4.32 5.08 29.91
N VAL A 686 -4.45 6.32 29.41
CA VAL A 686 -4.61 6.59 27.95
C VAL A 686 -3.59 7.57 27.36
N GLY A 687 -2.75 8.22 28.16
CA GLY A 687 -1.88 9.31 27.72
C GLY A 687 -2.48 10.71 28.00
N LYS A 688 -1.62 11.73 28.19
CA LYS A 688 -2.04 13.06 28.65
C LYS A 688 -2.98 13.77 27.67
N GLN A 689 -2.76 13.63 26.36
CA GLN A 689 -3.58 14.29 25.34
C GLN A 689 -4.91 13.55 25.14
N ASN A 690 -4.87 12.23 25.10
CA ASN A 690 -6.10 11.42 25.07
C ASN A 690 -6.99 11.69 26.29
N ALA A 691 -6.41 11.87 27.48
CA ALA A 691 -7.14 12.25 28.68
C ALA A 691 -7.81 13.64 28.60
N ARG A 692 -7.27 14.57 27.78
CA ARG A 692 -7.92 15.86 27.46
C ARG A 692 -9.07 15.67 26.46
N LEU A 693 -8.86 14.91 25.39
CA LEU A 693 -9.89 14.58 24.40
C LEU A 693 -11.10 13.89 25.06
N MET A 694 -10.86 12.91 25.95
CA MET A 694 -11.93 12.23 26.68
C MET A 694 -12.78 13.19 27.52
N ARG A 695 -12.14 14.17 28.17
CA ARG A 695 -12.82 15.24 28.93
C ARG A 695 -13.58 16.23 28.06
N ALA A 696 -13.24 16.34 26.78
CA ALA A 696 -13.99 17.13 25.80
C ALA A 696 -15.27 16.41 25.30
N GLY A 697 -15.52 15.17 25.73
CA GLY A 697 -16.59 14.32 25.18
C GLY A 697 -16.19 13.69 23.85
N THR A 698 -14.93 13.29 23.71
CA THR A 698 -14.38 12.72 22.47
C THR A 698 -13.47 11.54 22.78
N LEU A 699 -13.79 10.35 22.25
CA LEU A 699 -12.91 9.19 22.32
C LEU A 699 -11.90 9.24 21.17
N PRO A 700 -10.59 9.41 21.46
CA PRO A 700 -9.53 9.09 20.50
C PRO A 700 -9.45 7.57 20.32
N ALA A 701 -10.09 7.09 19.25
CA ALA A 701 -9.94 5.73 18.74
C ALA A 701 -9.18 5.76 17.40
N GLY A 702 -8.83 4.59 16.88
CA GLY A 702 -8.13 4.46 15.61
C GLY A 702 -6.91 3.56 15.70
N SER A 703 -6.08 3.62 14.66
CA SER A 703 -4.80 2.90 14.62
C SER A 703 -3.70 3.79 14.06
N ILE A 704 -2.46 3.48 14.45
CA ILE A 704 -1.25 4.08 13.88
C ILE A 704 -0.44 2.92 13.29
N ASN A 705 -0.21 2.99 11.99
CA ASN A 705 0.56 2.01 11.25
C ASN A 705 1.89 2.64 10.85
N LEU A 706 2.97 2.23 11.52
CA LEU A 706 4.33 2.47 11.05
C LEU A 706 4.86 1.18 10.43
N SER A 707 5.20 1.23 9.15
CA SER A 707 5.83 0.12 8.44
C SER A 707 6.89 0.63 7.47
N PHE A 708 7.88 -0.22 7.21
CA PHE A 708 8.86 0.01 6.17
C PHE A 708 8.40 -0.73 4.91
N ARG A 709 8.51 -0.07 3.76
CA ARG A 709 8.23 -0.67 2.45
C ARG A 709 9.44 -0.49 1.55
N TYR A 710 10.11 -1.60 1.29
CA TYR A 710 10.95 -1.74 0.11
C TYR A 710 10.06 -1.94 -1.12
N THR A 711 10.52 -1.53 -2.31
CA THR A 711 9.77 -1.63 -3.57
C THR A 711 10.60 -2.31 -4.66
N ALA A 712 9.92 -2.82 -5.70
CA ALA A 712 10.55 -3.50 -6.83
C ALA A 712 11.60 -2.65 -7.55
N ASP A 713 11.39 -1.32 -7.66
CA ASP A 713 12.41 -0.42 -8.24
C ASP A 713 13.62 -0.17 -7.30
N GLY A 714 13.68 -0.85 -6.16
CA GLY A 714 14.78 -0.87 -5.22
C GLY A 714 14.80 0.26 -4.20
N LYS A 715 13.69 0.96 -4.04
CA LYS A 715 13.59 2.10 -3.13
C LYS A 715 13.07 1.68 -1.76
N LEU A 716 13.57 2.34 -0.73
CA LEU A 716 13.09 2.19 0.64
C LEU A 716 12.22 3.39 1.05
N THR A 717 11.04 3.11 1.58
CA THR A 717 10.07 4.13 2.01
C THR A 717 9.53 3.85 3.41
N ASN A 718 9.49 4.89 4.24
CA ASN A 718 8.78 4.88 5.51
C ASN A 718 7.29 5.10 5.21
N VAL A 719 6.44 4.14 5.58
CA VAL A 719 4.99 4.21 5.43
C VAL A 719 4.39 4.54 6.79
N VAL A 720 3.94 5.79 6.93
CA VAL A 720 3.10 6.23 8.05
C VAL A 720 1.65 6.19 7.58
N GLY A 721 0.80 5.48 8.32
CA GLY A 721 -0.64 5.56 8.24
C GLY A 721 -1.19 5.97 9.61
N VAL A 722 -2.09 6.95 9.62
CA VAL A 722 -2.97 7.25 10.75
C VAL A 722 -4.38 6.95 10.27
N GLY A 723 -5.19 6.37 11.15
CA GLY A 723 -6.62 6.19 10.94
C GLY A 723 -7.36 6.75 12.13
N SER A 724 -7.27 8.08 12.31
CA SER A 724 -7.80 8.76 13.50
C SER A 724 -9.33 8.74 13.53
N ARG A 725 -9.89 8.50 14.72
CA ARG A 725 -11.32 8.51 15.01
C ARG A 725 -11.55 9.33 16.27
N LEU A 726 -12.45 10.30 16.18
CA LEU A 726 -12.76 11.30 17.21
C LEU A 726 -14.23 11.10 17.63
N LEU A 727 -14.51 9.90 18.13
CA LEU A 727 -15.88 9.44 18.33
C LEU A 727 -16.59 10.32 19.39
N PRO A 728 -17.77 10.91 19.10
CA PRO A 728 -18.46 11.93 19.90
C PRO A 728 -19.19 11.34 21.12
N LEU A 729 -18.48 10.53 21.90
CA LEU A 729 -19.03 9.79 23.04
C LEU A 729 -18.98 10.66 24.29
N ARG A 730 -20.11 10.75 25.01
CA ARG A 730 -20.23 11.62 26.18
C ARG A 730 -19.73 10.92 27.46
N LEU A 731 -18.91 11.62 28.24
CA LEU A 731 -18.73 11.35 29.67
C LEU A 731 -19.82 12.08 30.48
N PRO A 732 -20.21 11.56 31.65
CA PRO A 732 -21.13 12.25 32.56
C PRO A 732 -20.56 13.55 33.14
#